data_AF-A0AAE0UA52-F1
#
_entry.id   AF-A0AAE0UA52-F1
#
_cell.length_a   1.000
_cell.length_b   1.000
_cell.length_c   1.000
_cell.angle_alpha   90.00
_cell.angle_beta   90.00
_cell.angle_gamma   90.00
#
_symmetry.space_group_name_H-M   'P 1'
#
loop_
_entity.id
_entity.type
_entity.pdbx_description
1 polymer ?
#
loop_
_entity_poly.entity_id
_entity_poly.type
_entity_poly.pdbx_seq_one_letter_code
_entity_poly.pdbx_strand_id
1 'polypeptide(L)'
;MATSTAPTPSPQGGQGESLNVIALISGGKDSFFSVLHCLAHGHNVVALANLHPPETSSTAVGDGEGNDEKDEEDLNSFMYQTVGHTVIPLYAEATGIPLYRQPILGGATQGRDYSHFSSTASVSKIAPEGATTAHVQKKVEGDEGDETESMLPLLLSIKRAHPTANALCAGAILSTYQRTRVESVAVRLGLTPLAFLWKFPILPVPAWTPPESADAQLLDDMASAGMEARIIKVASGGLDDSFLWTNVADPVGKARIVRSMRRFGTAANEKGAVIGEGGEFETLVLDGPGRLFKKRIVVEEGDRRVVREGGGCAWLSFGGARLVDKQTAAESEGEDGGKIRVPDLWDARFVGVLEGLKRDSGAEKKAEILAQLSLDGQQGLPKQEGIPQLGQLQSLDNNKVQQWCFFDNASVGSTIETETSALITQIRQRLQQLNLPPSAILTSTILLRQMTDFPAVNTIYGALFDAPNPPSRVCVACGDSLSALAAGDNSNSDSNINIAIYLTVHTGFTTKTDQRRQGLHVQSRSYWAPANIGPYSQAISIPLASLSSSSSSVGDGPRLVTIAGQIPLVPATMTLPPISGDEPEQETLNTQLALSLQHLWRIGLEVGVQWWSSAVAYFPSTSASPSTPSSLSTTKMPMSAKAKLAYKAWKSAHQWPSKASSSDFSPENSDGDDDSEDSENEDSDDENGPDLWDRKFNPKYMSFATTSSSSSPTSGESALPDWKILSNKISKKQKRKTILPPFFAAEVAELPRSAGVEWHAHLGIANSAAKRVEVLDSFLVDVEGMGEVEVHQTAVHSPVSSSTSGQDDDDDSDDFEGGNNDDKNGGVKKQPALLQTILIERSTVGGSALVRTKLDEIARLAVDRLATATSGQEQRQGEEPSVMVRYVDVSAAGPLGGGQGFDGGRQNVPVVPCASLWSGAGERLASVTIYQSVFE
;
A
#
# COMPACT_ATOMS: atom_id res chain seq x y z
N MET A 1 29.60 -18.04 -15.77
CA MET A 1 28.64 -17.51 -16.75
C MET A 1 27.55 -18.56 -16.93
N ALA A 2 26.41 -18.38 -16.29
CA ALA A 2 25.17 -19.10 -16.56
C ALA A 2 24.05 -18.10 -16.27
N THR A 3 23.45 -17.60 -17.34
CA THR A 3 22.35 -16.62 -17.36
C THR A 3 21.08 -17.29 -16.84
N SER A 4 20.54 -16.78 -15.73
CA SER A 4 19.22 -17.14 -15.21
C SER A 4 18.14 -16.59 -16.13
N THR A 5 17.66 -17.42 -17.06
CA THR A 5 16.49 -17.13 -17.91
C THR A 5 15.22 -17.18 -17.09
N ALA A 6 14.42 -16.10 -17.13
CA ALA A 6 13.05 -16.10 -16.62
C ALA A 6 12.22 -17.17 -17.35
N PRO A 7 11.37 -17.95 -16.66
CA PRO A 7 10.61 -19.02 -17.30
C PRO A 7 9.54 -18.46 -18.25
N THR A 8 9.48 -19.04 -19.46
CA THR A 8 8.50 -18.75 -20.49
C THR A 8 7.19 -19.51 -20.18
N PRO A 9 5.99 -18.89 -20.29
CA PRO A 9 4.75 -19.58 -19.93
C PRO A 9 4.31 -20.56 -21.02
N SER A 10 4.09 -21.82 -20.65
CA SER A 10 3.41 -22.84 -21.46
C SER A 10 1.90 -22.84 -21.20
N PRO A 11 1.04 -23.09 -22.21
CA PRO A 11 -0.40 -22.85 -22.09
C PRO A 11 -1.16 -24.12 -21.75
N GLN A 12 -1.42 -24.40 -20.46
CA GLN A 12 -2.55 -25.27 -20.03
C GLN A 12 -3.08 -24.86 -18.64
N GLY A 13 -4.35 -24.46 -18.59
CA GLY A 13 -5.29 -24.53 -17.46
C GLY A 13 -4.87 -24.08 -16.05
N GLY A 14 -5.19 -22.83 -15.69
CA GLY A 14 -5.82 -22.45 -14.41
C GLY A 14 -5.12 -22.69 -13.05
N GLN A 15 -3.94 -23.31 -12.97
CA GLN A 15 -3.20 -23.45 -11.71
C GLN A 15 -1.89 -22.65 -11.77
N GLY A 16 -1.64 -21.83 -10.76
CA GLY A 16 -0.36 -21.12 -10.62
C GLY A 16 0.82 -22.10 -10.57
N GLU A 17 2.00 -21.64 -10.94
CA GLU A 17 3.23 -22.45 -10.91
C GLU A 17 3.47 -23.05 -9.51
N SER A 18 3.60 -24.38 -9.43
CA SER A 18 3.90 -25.08 -8.18
C SER A 18 5.34 -24.78 -7.75
N LEU A 19 5.51 -24.25 -6.53
CA LEU A 19 6.81 -23.86 -5.98
C LEU A 19 7.41 -24.96 -5.09
N ASN A 20 8.74 -25.04 -5.05
CA ASN A 20 9.48 -25.85 -4.09
C ASN A 20 9.95 -24.96 -2.94
N VAL A 21 9.30 -25.13 -1.79
CA VAL A 21 9.31 -24.20 -0.66
C VAL A 21 10.23 -24.70 0.44
N ILE A 22 11.10 -23.81 0.91
CA ILE A 22 11.76 -23.92 2.21
C ILE A 22 10.84 -23.26 3.24
N ALA A 23 10.47 -23.98 4.30
CA ALA A 23 9.62 -23.45 5.35
C ALA A 23 10.46 -23.00 6.55
N LEU A 24 10.46 -21.70 6.86
CA LEU A 24 11.05 -21.19 8.09
C LEU A 24 10.12 -21.50 9.27
N ILE A 25 10.58 -22.36 10.18
CA ILE A 25 9.81 -22.82 11.33
C ILE A 25 10.42 -22.38 12.65
N SER A 26 9.55 -22.01 13.60
CA SER A 26 9.91 -21.75 14.99
C SER A 26 9.42 -22.83 15.95
N GLY A 27 8.56 -23.74 15.48
CA GLY A 27 7.76 -24.61 16.35
C GLY A 27 6.38 -24.04 16.69
N GLY A 28 6.16 -22.74 16.50
CA GLY A 28 4.91 -22.05 16.81
C GLY A 28 3.81 -22.23 15.76
N LYS A 29 2.58 -21.92 16.19
CA LYS A 29 1.34 -22.04 15.40
C LYS A 29 1.43 -21.38 14.03
N ASP A 30 2.04 -20.20 13.94
CA ASP A 30 2.00 -19.39 12.73
C ASP A 30 2.87 -19.98 11.62
N SER A 31 4.02 -20.51 11.99
CA SER A 31 4.94 -21.16 11.04
C SER A 31 4.29 -22.37 10.37
N PHE A 32 3.66 -23.26 11.14
CA PHE A 32 2.99 -24.44 10.59
C PHE A 32 1.69 -24.12 9.88
N PHE A 33 0.93 -23.12 10.32
CA PHE A 33 -0.28 -22.70 9.61
C PHE A 33 0.09 -22.09 8.24
N SER A 34 1.17 -21.31 8.15
CA SER A 34 1.69 -20.79 6.88
C SER A 34 2.16 -21.91 5.93
N VAL A 35 2.75 -22.98 6.47
CA VAL A 35 3.07 -24.22 5.71
C VAL A 35 1.81 -24.87 5.15
N LEU A 36 0.73 -24.97 5.93
CA LEU A 36 -0.55 -25.51 5.45
C LEU A 36 -1.13 -24.68 4.30
N HIS A 37 -0.98 -23.35 4.34
CA HIS A 37 -1.34 -22.48 3.21
C HIS A 37 -0.49 -22.73 1.97
N CYS A 38 0.82 -22.99 2.12
CA CYS A 38 1.65 -23.39 0.97
C CYS A 38 1.13 -24.67 0.31
N LEU A 39 0.80 -25.68 1.12
CA LEU A 39 0.23 -26.94 0.63
C LEU A 39 -1.14 -26.71 -0.03
N ALA A 40 -1.99 -25.84 0.53
CA ALA A 40 -3.30 -25.50 -0.04
C ALA A 40 -3.21 -24.81 -1.42
N HIS A 41 -2.12 -24.09 -1.68
CA HIS A 41 -1.79 -23.51 -3.00
C HIS A 41 -1.07 -24.48 -3.93
N GLY A 42 -0.98 -25.77 -3.57
CA GLY A 42 -0.34 -26.79 -4.40
C GLY A 42 1.19 -26.68 -4.47
N HIS A 43 1.81 -25.97 -3.52
CA HIS A 43 3.27 -25.91 -3.43
C HIS A 43 3.83 -27.12 -2.68
N ASN A 44 5.06 -27.50 -3.01
CA ASN A 44 5.77 -28.62 -2.41
C ASN A 44 6.77 -28.14 -1.36
N VAL A 45 6.66 -28.60 -0.12
CA VAL A 45 7.57 -28.20 0.97
C VAL A 45 8.74 -29.17 1.03
N VAL A 46 9.93 -28.71 0.64
CA VAL A 46 11.11 -29.57 0.45
C VAL A 46 12.05 -29.62 1.66
N ALA A 47 12.00 -28.60 2.52
CA ALA A 47 12.87 -28.49 3.68
C ALA A 47 12.24 -27.62 4.78
N LEU A 48 12.54 -27.94 6.03
CA LEU A 48 12.29 -27.12 7.21
C LEU A 48 13.60 -26.40 7.59
N ALA A 49 13.53 -25.10 7.81
CA ALA A 49 14.63 -24.27 8.25
C ALA A 49 14.34 -23.73 9.65
N ASN A 50 15.28 -23.85 10.58
CA ASN A 50 15.13 -23.32 11.93
C ASN A 50 16.40 -22.62 12.40
N LEU A 51 16.24 -21.46 13.03
CA LEU A 51 17.29 -20.76 13.76
C LEU A 51 17.08 -20.99 15.26
N HIS A 52 18.15 -21.24 16.01
CA HIS A 52 18.08 -21.58 17.44
C HIS A 52 19.14 -20.82 18.26
N PRO A 53 18.94 -20.67 19.58
CA PRO A 53 19.96 -20.09 20.46
C PRO A 53 21.31 -20.84 20.38
N PRO A 54 22.46 -20.17 20.54
CA PRO A 54 23.76 -20.83 20.67
C PRO A 54 23.77 -21.85 21.82
N GLU A 55 24.51 -22.96 21.65
CA GLU A 55 24.74 -23.89 22.76
C GLU A 55 25.77 -23.28 23.72
N THR A 56 25.39 -23.07 24.99
CA THR A 56 26.34 -22.66 26.02
C THR A 56 27.36 -23.79 26.23
N SER A 57 28.64 -23.51 25.98
CA SER A 57 29.70 -24.51 26.14
C SER A 57 29.84 -24.90 27.62
N SER A 58 29.24 -26.03 27.99
CA SER A 58 29.38 -26.70 29.29
C SER A 58 30.77 -27.33 29.44
N THR A 59 31.80 -26.48 29.53
CA THR A 59 33.13 -26.89 29.99
C THR A 59 33.63 -25.92 31.06
N ALA A 60 32.95 -25.93 32.21
CA ALA A 60 33.55 -25.60 33.49
C ALA A 60 32.77 -26.36 34.57
N VAL A 61 33.28 -27.54 34.94
CA VAL A 61 32.91 -28.18 36.20
C VAL A 61 33.46 -27.27 37.30
N GLY A 62 32.58 -26.53 37.94
CA GLY A 62 32.88 -25.70 39.09
C GLY A 62 31.61 -25.58 39.93
N ASP A 63 31.56 -26.33 41.03
CA ASP A 63 30.52 -26.25 42.05
C ASP A 63 30.42 -24.81 42.58
N GLY A 64 29.26 -24.18 42.45
CA GLY A 64 28.99 -22.87 43.00
C GLY A 64 27.65 -22.30 42.55
N GLU A 65 26.74 -22.14 43.49
CA GLU A 65 25.44 -21.46 43.32
C GLU A 65 25.61 -20.06 42.71
N GLY A 66 24.83 -19.76 41.68
CA GLY A 66 24.69 -18.41 41.10
C GLY A 66 25.19 -18.31 39.66
N ASN A 67 24.37 -18.72 38.69
CA ASN A 67 24.58 -18.33 37.29
C ASN A 67 23.28 -18.33 36.45
N ASP A 68 22.11 -18.10 37.06
CA ASP A 68 20.82 -18.00 36.34
C ASP A 68 20.76 -16.74 35.45
N GLU A 69 21.49 -15.66 35.78
CA GLU A 69 21.48 -14.39 35.02
C GLU A 69 22.12 -14.49 33.61
N LYS A 70 22.96 -15.49 33.32
CA LYS A 70 23.60 -15.65 32.00
C LYS A 70 22.79 -16.47 31.00
N ASP A 71 21.97 -17.40 31.48
CA ASP A 71 21.04 -18.12 30.61
C ASP A 71 19.82 -17.25 30.21
N GLU A 72 19.57 -16.17 30.96
CA GLU A 72 18.47 -15.21 30.75
C GLU A 72 18.72 -14.18 29.63
N GLU A 73 19.98 -13.79 29.35
CA GLU A 73 20.30 -12.84 28.27
C GLU A 73 20.32 -13.50 26.87
N ASP A 74 20.65 -14.80 26.77
CA ASP A 74 20.85 -15.53 25.50
C ASP A 74 19.53 -15.96 24.80
N LEU A 75 18.36 -15.73 25.41
CA LEU A 75 17.05 -16.16 24.89
C LEU A 75 16.21 -15.04 24.25
N ASN A 76 16.63 -13.78 24.31
CA ASN A 76 15.81 -12.64 23.91
C ASN A 76 16.07 -12.20 22.44
N SER A 77 15.46 -12.90 21.49
CA SER A 77 15.42 -12.48 20.07
C SER A 77 14.09 -11.83 19.71
N PHE A 78 14.13 -10.69 19.00
CA PHE A 78 12.92 -10.05 18.45
C PHE A 78 12.48 -10.70 17.14
N MET A 79 13.41 -11.33 16.42
CA MET A 79 13.16 -11.97 15.13
C MET A 79 12.71 -13.43 15.26
N TYR A 80 13.27 -14.18 16.20
CA TYR A 80 13.12 -15.64 16.30
C TYR A 80 12.56 -16.06 17.66
N GLN A 81 11.59 -16.98 17.63
CA GLN A 81 11.16 -17.68 18.84
C GLN A 81 12.26 -18.66 19.28
N THR A 82 12.71 -18.51 20.52
CA THR A 82 13.79 -19.30 21.14
C THR A 82 13.26 -20.33 22.14
N VAL A 83 12.07 -20.11 22.71
CA VAL A 83 11.44 -21.02 23.65
C VAL A 83 10.92 -22.27 22.93
N GLY A 84 11.16 -23.44 23.52
CA GLY A 84 10.76 -24.74 22.98
C GLY A 84 11.69 -25.29 21.88
N HIS A 85 12.84 -24.65 21.64
CA HIS A 85 13.78 -25.06 20.57
C HIS A 85 14.33 -26.48 20.73
N THR A 86 14.31 -27.05 21.94
CA THR A 86 14.74 -28.43 22.23
C THR A 86 13.82 -29.48 21.63
N VAL A 87 12.54 -29.15 21.38
CA VAL A 87 11.55 -30.05 20.78
C VAL A 87 11.60 -30.03 19.25
N ILE A 88 12.11 -28.93 18.65
CA ILE A 88 12.13 -28.73 17.19
C ILE A 88 12.78 -29.87 16.38
N PRO A 89 13.87 -30.53 16.82
CA PRO A 89 14.45 -31.67 16.11
C PRO A 89 13.46 -32.79 15.77
N LEU A 90 12.41 -32.98 16.57
CA LEU A 90 11.40 -34.01 16.34
C LEU A 90 10.53 -33.73 15.10
N TYR A 91 10.43 -32.49 14.63
CA TYR A 91 9.59 -32.17 13.47
C TYR A 91 10.05 -32.83 12.16
N ALA A 92 11.33 -33.16 12.04
CA ALA A 92 11.85 -33.85 10.85
C ALA A 92 11.15 -35.21 10.65
N GLU A 93 11.10 -36.02 11.71
CA GLU A 93 10.40 -37.30 11.69
C GLU A 93 8.88 -37.13 11.83
N ALA A 94 8.40 -36.13 12.58
CA ALA A 94 6.97 -35.87 12.72
C ALA A 94 6.29 -35.54 11.40
N THR A 95 6.98 -34.81 10.52
CA THR A 95 6.45 -34.36 9.21
C THR A 95 6.92 -35.20 8.04
N GLY A 96 8.08 -35.87 8.19
CA GLY A 96 8.78 -36.53 7.09
C GLY A 96 9.55 -35.56 6.19
N ILE A 97 9.72 -34.30 6.59
CA ILE A 97 10.42 -33.25 5.82
C ILE A 97 11.80 -33.01 6.46
N PRO A 98 12.90 -32.96 5.67
CA PRO A 98 14.24 -32.70 6.20
C PRO A 98 14.34 -31.38 6.96
N LEU A 99 14.96 -31.41 8.15
CA LEU A 99 15.18 -30.23 8.99
C LEU A 99 16.65 -29.80 8.96
N TYR A 100 16.86 -28.50 8.75
CA TYR A 100 18.16 -27.85 8.80
C TYR A 100 18.15 -26.78 9.88
N ARG A 101 19.20 -26.74 10.69
CA ARG A 101 19.31 -25.86 11.86
C ARG A 101 20.59 -25.05 11.83
N GLN A 102 20.52 -23.83 12.32
CA GLN A 102 21.66 -22.92 12.43
C GLN A 102 21.55 -22.13 13.75
N PRO A 103 22.63 -21.95 14.52
CA PRO A 103 22.62 -21.05 15.67
C PRO A 103 22.44 -19.59 15.25
N ILE A 104 21.70 -18.82 16.04
CA ILE A 104 21.55 -17.37 15.88
C ILE A 104 22.88 -16.72 16.30
N LEU A 105 23.45 -15.92 15.41
CA LEU A 105 24.65 -15.12 15.62
C LEU A 105 24.29 -13.64 15.45
N GLY A 106 24.82 -12.78 16.31
CA GLY A 106 24.53 -11.34 16.27
C GLY A 106 23.40 -10.90 17.21
N GLY A 107 23.12 -9.60 17.25
CA GLY A 107 22.10 -8.98 18.09
C GLY A 107 20.94 -8.40 17.29
N ALA A 108 19.87 -8.01 17.98
CA ALA A 108 18.70 -7.40 17.36
C ALA A 108 18.97 -5.95 16.91
N THR A 109 18.59 -5.63 15.67
CA THR A 109 18.77 -4.30 15.09
C THR A 109 17.46 -3.49 15.14
N GLN A 110 17.46 -2.30 15.74
CA GLN A 110 16.27 -1.45 15.80
C GLN A 110 16.00 -0.77 14.44
N GLY A 111 14.97 -1.21 13.72
CA GLY A 111 14.54 -0.58 12.46
C GLY A 111 13.43 -1.33 11.72
N ARG A 112 12.36 -0.61 11.32
CA ARG A 112 11.25 -1.16 10.49
C ARG A 112 11.68 -1.40 9.03
N ASP A 113 12.60 -0.59 8.53
CA ASP A 113 13.09 -0.63 7.16
C ASP A 113 14.41 -1.41 7.07
N TYR A 114 14.49 -2.42 6.19
CA TYR A 114 15.63 -3.33 6.09
C TYR A 114 16.21 -3.39 4.67
N SER A 115 17.50 -3.07 4.51
CA SER A 115 18.13 -2.82 3.21
C SER A 115 18.77 -4.08 2.58
N HIS A 116 18.70 -4.18 1.25
CA HIS A 116 19.23 -5.28 0.43
C HIS A 116 20.75 -5.20 0.17
N PHE A 117 21.39 -4.02 0.27
CA PHE A 117 22.71 -3.81 -0.35
C PHE A 117 23.90 -3.67 0.61
N SER A 118 23.68 -3.69 1.93
CA SER A 118 24.76 -3.51 2.93
C SER A 118 25.88 -4.58 2.84
N SER A 119 25.61 -5.76 2.27
CA SER A 119 26.53 -6.91 2.31
C SER A 119 26.96 -7.48 0.95
N THR A 120 26.63 -6.83 -0.17
CA THR A 120 27.10 -7.29 -1.50
C THR A 120 28.62 -7.14 -1.72
N ALA A 121 29.33 -6.42 -0.83
CA ALA A 121 30.78 -6.38 -0.82
C ALA A 121 31.44 -7.69 -0.32
N SER A 122 30.67 -8.61 0.30
CA SER A 122 31.22 -9.81 0.97
C SER A 122 31.16 -11.09 0.13
N VAL A 123 30.32 -11.14 -0.91
CA VAL A 123 30.07 -12.38 -1.68
C VAL A 123 31.17 -12.65 -2.72
N SER A 124 31.96 -11.65 -3.10
CA SER A 124 33.00 -11.77 -4.13
C SER A 124 34.38 -12.23 -3.61
N LYS A 125 34.50 -12.63 -2.33
CA LYS A 125 35.74 -13.19 -1.76
C LYS A 125 35.55 -14.64 -1.31
N ILE A 126 35.22 -15.53 -2.24
CA ILE A 126 35.49 -16.96 -2.07
C ILE A 126 36.77 -17.26 -2.86
N ALA A 127 37.88 -17.33 -2.12
CA ALA A 127 39.19 -17.76 -2.63
C ALA A 127 39.17 -19.28 -2.93
N PRO A 128 40.05 -19.79 -3.80
CA PRO A 128 39.96 -21.14 -4.34
C PRO A 128 40.34 -22.22 -3.31
N GLU A 129 39.84 -23.42 -3.58
CA GLU A 129 39.99 -24.65 -2.80
C GLU A 129 41.44 -24.92 -2.38
N GLY A 130 41.63 -25.20 -1.08
CA GLY A 130 42.89 -25.77 -0.55
C GLY A 130 43.54 -25.02 0.60
N ALA A 131 42.83 -24.81 1.72
CA ALA A 131 43.48 -24.44 2.99
C ALA A 131 42.81 -25.19 4.16
N THR A 132 43.63 -25.97 4.86
CA THR A 132 43.27 -26.82 6.00
C THR A 132 42.75 -26.03 7.20
N THR A 133 41.79 -26.64 7.89
CA THR A 133 41.14 -26.22 9.14
C THR A 133 42.14 -26.06 10.30
N ALA A 134 42.73 -24.87 10.43
CA ALA A 134 43.24 -24.30 11.68
C ALA A 134 43.68 -22.86 11.37
N HIS A 135 43.31 -21.89 12.21
CA HIS A 135 43.62 -20.45 12.09
C HIS A 135 42.58 -19.54 11.41
N VAL A 136 41.30 -19.71 11.73
CA VAL A 136 40.32 -18.60 11.69
C VAL A 136 39.77 -18.36 13.10
N GLN A 137 40.65 -17.90 13.99
CA GLN A 137 40.29 -17.46 15.34
C GLN A 137 41.27 -16.34 15.75
N LYS A 138 41.15 -15.17 15.12
CA LYS A 138 41.50 -13.85 15.70
C LYS A 138 41.32 -12.72 14.69
N LYS A 139 40.14 -12.10 14.72
CA LYS A 139 39.84 -10.66 14.54
C LYS A 139 38.41 -10.50 14.01
N VAL A 140 37.45 -10.46 14.92
CA VAL A 140 36.28 -9.58 14.85
C VAL A 140 36.00 -9.19 16.30
N GLU A 141 36.74 -8.20 16.80
CA GLU A 141 36.33 -7.43 17.97
C GLU A 141 35.69 -6.15 17.41
N GLY A 142 34.39 -5.99 17.62
CA GLY A 142 33.70 -4.69 17.46
C GLY A 142 32.83 -4.47 16.23
N ASP A 143 32.16 -5.49 15.68
CA ASP A 143 31.01 -5.25 14.78
C ASP A 143 29.85 -6.16 15.22
N GLU A 144 28.85 -5.56 15.89
CA GLU A 144 27.61 -6.23 16.33
C GLU A 144 26.81 -6.64 15.09
N GLY A 145 27.00 -7.87 14.61
CA GLY A 145 26.26 -8.41 13.47
C GLY A 145 24.75 -8.48 13.74
N ASP A 146 23.93 -8.30 12.72
CA ASP A 146 22.46 -8.41 12.80
C ASP A 146 22.03 -9.88 12.83
N GLU A 147 21.21 -10.27 13.82
CA GLU A 147 20.68 -11.64 13.99
C GLU A 147 20.04 -12.20 12.71
N THR A 148 19.46 -11.33 11.89
CA THR A 148 18.83 -11.65 10.60
C THR A 148 19.77 -12.36 9.64
N GLU A 149 21.06 -11.98 9.61
CA GLU A 149 22.03 -12.51 8.64
C GLU A 149 22.37 -13.98 8.92
N SER A 150 22.05 -14.51 10.10
CA SER A 150 22.17 -15.94 10.44
C SER A 150 21.33 -16.84 9.53
N MET A 151 20.27 -16.30 8.91
CA MET A 151 19.42 -17.03 7.97
C MET A 151 20.13 -17.35 6.65
N LEU A 152 21.09 -16.54 6.21
CA LEU A 152 21.78 -16.73 4.94
C LEU A 152 22.61 -18.02 4.85
N PRO A 153 23.55 -18.30 5.79
CA PRO A 153 24.30 -19.55 5.73
C PRO A 153 23.39 -20.78 5.80
N LEU A 154 22.32 -20.72 6.59
CA LEU A 154 21.30 -21.76 6.68
C LEU A 154 20.65 -22.01 5.31
N LEU A 155 20.06 -20.98 4.70
CA LEU A 155 19.37 -21.13 3.41
C LEU A 155 20.31 -21.50 2.27
N LEU A 156 21.57 -21.03 2.28
CA LEU A 156 22.58 -21.47 1.33
C LEU A 156 22.88 -22.97 1.46
N SER A 157 22.96 -23.50 2.69
CA SER A 157 23.15 -24.94 2.92
C SER A 157 21.96 -25.74 2.38
N ILE A 158 20.73 -25.26 2.62
CA ILE A 158 19.50 -25.90 2.13
C ILE A 158 19.44 -25.86 0.60
N LYS A 159 19.75 -24.74 -0.05
CA LYS A 159 19.79 -24.64 -1.51
C LYS A 159 20.82 -25.57 -2.15
N ARG A 160 21.95 -25.84 -1.48
CA ARG A 160 22.92 -26.85 -1.94
C ARG A 160 22.34 -28.27 -1.87
N ALA A 161 21.61 -28.59 -0.81
CA ALA A 161 20.97 -29.89 -0.64
C ALA A 161 19.69 -30.07 -1.49
N HIS A 162 18.99 -28.96 -1.77
CA HIS A 162 17.75 -28.90 -2.55
C HIS A 162 17.87 -27.85 -3.67
N PRO A 163 18.60 -28.13 -4.76
CA PRO A 163 18.84 -27.15 -5.83
C PRO A 163 17.58 -26.65 -6.55
N THR A 164 16.48 -27.40 -6.48
CA THR A 164 15.18 -27.03 -7.07
C THR A 164 14.37 -26.06 -6.20
N ALA A 165 14.81 -25.75 -4.98
CA ALA A 165 14.14 -24.83 -4.08
C ALA A 165 14.13 -23.40 -4.65
N ASN A 166 12.93 -22.83 -4.78
CA ASN A 166 12.70 -21.53 -5.42
C ASN A 166 11.81 -20.59 -4.59
N ALA A 167 11.41 -20.98 -3.37
CA ALA A 167 10.60 -20.17 -2.49
C ALA A 167 10.96 -20.32 -1.00
N LEU A 168 10.69 -19.29 -0.20
CA LEU A 168 10.85 -19.26 1.25
C LEU A 168 9.53 -18.86 1.90
N CYS A 169 8.99 -19.70 2.78
CA CYS A 169 7.76 -19.42 3.53
C CYS A 169 8.07 -18.99 4.97
N ALA A 170 7.36 -17.97 5.46
CA ALA A 170 7.39 -17.54 6.85
C ALA A 170 5.98 -17.30 7.43
N GLY A 171 5.89 -17.31 8.77
CA GLY A 171 4.64 -17.20 9.52
C GLY A 171 4.30 -15.81 10.07
N ALA A 172 4.89 -14.72 9.56
CA ALA A 172 4.59 -13.38 10.08
C ALA A 172 3.13 -12.97 9.79
N ILE A 173 2.40 -12.51 10.82
CA ILE A 173 0.98 -12.12 10.71
C ILE A 173 0.81 -10.60 10.53
N LEU A 174 1.12 -9.78 11.52
CA LEU A 174 1.04 -8.31 11.39
C LEU A 174 2.42 -7.63 11.44
N SER A 175 3.43 -8.31 11.99
CA SER A 175 4.80 -7.82 12.09
C SER A 175 5.42 -7.51 10.73
N THR A 176 5.55 -6.22 10.44
CA THR A 176 6.27 -5.73 9.26
C THR A 176 7.77 -5.97 9.41
N TYR A 177 8.30 -5.86 10.64
CA TYR A 177 9.73 -6.05 10.97
C TYR A 177 10.23 -7.45 10.56
N GLN A 178 9.49 -8.50 10.94
CA GLN A 178 9.86 -9.88 10.62
C GLN A 178 9.72 -10.15 9.12
N ARG A 179 8.62 -9.69 8.51
CA ARG A 179 8.35 -9.91 7.08
C ARG A 179 9.44 -9.30 6.19
N THR A 180 9.80 -8.03 6.38
CA THR A 180 10.77 -7.34 5.49
C THR A 180 12.17 -7.95 5.57
N ARG A 181 12.57 -8.49 6.74
CA ARG A 181 13.83 -9.21 6.94
C ARG A 181 13.87 -10.54 6.20
N VAL A 182 12.81 -11.35 6.32
CA VAL A 182 12.67 -12.61 5.55
C VAL A 182 12.66 -12.32 4.05
N GLU A 183 11.90 -11.32 3.60
CA GLU A 183 11.84 -10.90 2.19
C GLU A 183 13.23 -10.52 1.66
N SER A 184 13.98 -9.71 2.41
CA SER A 184 15.34 -9.29 2.04
C SER A 184 16.28 -10.48 1.83
N VAL A 185 16.30 -11.43 2.77
CA VAL A 185 17.14 -12.63 2.67
C VAL A 185 16.68 -13.52 1.51
N ALA A 186 15.38 -13.73 1.34
CA ALA A 186 14.81 -14.55 0.27
C ALA A 186 15.21 -14.01 -1.12
N VAL A 187 14.98 -12.71 -1.35
CA VAL A 187 15.26 -12.05 -2.63
C VAL A 187 16.75 -12.10 -2.98
N ARG A 188 17.65 -11.89 -2.00
CA ARG A 188 19.11 -12.02 -2.19
C ARG A 188 19.54 -13.41 -2.65
N LEU A 189 18.78 -14.44 -2.29
CA LEU A 189 19.03 -15.83 -2.68
C LEU A 189 18.23 -16.25 -3.91
N GLY A 190 17.50 -15.33 -4.56
CA GLY A 190 16.62 -15.64 -5.70
C GLY A 190 15.46 -16.57 -5.33
N LEU A 191 15.01 -16.54 -4.07
CA LEU A 191 13.83 -17.26 -3.60
C LEU A 191 12.62 -16.33 -3.61
N THR A 192 11.46 -16.85 -4.02
CA THR A 192 10.18 -16.15 -3.90
C THR A 192 9.73 -16.15 -2.43
N PRO A 193 9.60 -14.98 -1.77
CA PRO A 193 9.09 -14.95 -0.40
C PRO A 193 7.58 -15.18 -0.37
N LEU A 194 7.13 -16.04 0.54
CA LEU A 194 5.73 -16.38 0.80
C LEU A 194 5.38 -16.00 2.24
N ALA A 195 4.39 -15.12 2.42
CA ALA A 195 3.91 -14.66 3.72
C ALA A 195 2.38 -14.67 3.71
N PHE A 196 1.78 -15.86 3.57
CA PHE A 196 0.33 -16.01 3.42
C PHE A 196 -0.46 -15.47 4.61
N LEU A 197 0.11 -15.51 5.81
CA LEU A 197 -0.56 -15.01 7.01
C LEU A 197 -0.43 -13.48 7.19
N TRP A 198 0.37 -12.81 6.35
CA TRP A 198 0.57 -11.38 6.49
C TRP A 198 -0.73 -10.62 6.22
N LYS A 199 -1.15 -9.80 7.18
CA LYS A 199 -2.43 -9.07 7.23
C LYS A 199 -3.68 -9.96 7.22
N PHE A 200 -3.55 -11.26 7.49
CA PHE A 200 -4.68 -12.19 7.45
C PHE A 200 -5.89 -11.83 8.35
N PRO A 201 -5.70 -11.36 9.60
CA PRO A 201 -6.83 -11.02 10.49
C PRO A 201 -7.67 -9.84 10.02
N ILE A 202 -7.15 -8.99 9.12
CA ILE A 202 -7.89 -7.83 8.58
C ILE A 202 -8.60 -8.14 7.26
N LEU A 203 -8.47 -9.38 6.76
CA LEU A 203 -9.15 -9.84 5.55
C LEU A 203 -10.60 -10.27 5.87
N PRO A 204 -11.47 -10.36 4.85
CA PRO A 204 -12.84 -10.81 5.04
C PRO A 204 -12.92 -12.12 5.85
N VAL A 205 -13.74 -12.07 6.90
CA VAL A 205 -14.11 -13.22 7.72
C VAL A 205 -15.39 -13.86 7.19
N PRO A 206 -15.61 -15.16 7.43
CA PRO A 206 -16.85 -15.80 7.03
C PRO A 206 -18.09 -15.09 7.57
N ALA A 207 -19.16 -15.04 6.77
CA ALA A 207 -20.37 -14.30 7.12
C ALA A 207 -21.08 -14.81 8.38
N TRP A 208 -20.78 -16.03 8.84
CA TRP A 208 -21.32 -16.62 10.07
C TRP A 208 -20.48 -16.35 11.32
N THR A 209 -19.30 -15.71 11.19
CA THR A 209 -18.44 -15.37 12.33
C THR A 209 -19.08 -14.22 13.11
N PRO A 210 -19.40 -14.42 14.42
CA PRO A 210 -19.90 -13.33 15.25
C PRO A 210 -18.88 -12.18 15.33
N PRO A 211 -19.30 -10.90 15.23
CA PRO A 211 -18.39 -9.74 15.22
C PRO A 211 -17.43 -9.73 16.40
N GLU A 212 -17.90 -10.11 17.59
CA GLU A 212 -17.10 -10.20 18.79
C GLU A 212 -15.99 -11.26 18.68
N SER A 213 -16.12 -12.27 17.83
CA SER A 213 -15.10 -13.32 17.66
C SER A 213 -14.15 -13.07 16.50
N ALA A 214 -14.35 -12.00 15.71
CA ALA A 214 -13.58 -11.73 14.50
C ALA A 214 -12.07 -11.64 14.76
N ASP A 215 -11.66 -10.99 15.85
CA ASP A 215 -10.23 -10.85 16.22
C ASP A 215 -9.56 -12.18 16.60
N ALA A 216 -10.35 -13.22 16.91
CA ALA A 216 -9.88 -14.56 17.23
C ALA A 216 -10.06 -15.57 16.08
N GLN A 217 -10.63 -15.15 14.94
CA GLN A 217 -11.02 -16.04 13.83
C GLN A 217 -9.85 -16.88 13.30
N LEU A 218 -8.62 -16.35 13.33
CA LEU A 218 -7.45 -17.11 12.90
C LEU A 218 -7.20 -18.37 13.75
N LEU A 219 -7.52 -18.33 15.05
CA LEU A 219 -7.41 -19.51 15.92
C LEU A 219 -8.50 -20.54 15.59
N ASP A 220 -9.69 -20.11 15.18
CA ASP A 220 -10.74 -20.99 14.67
C ASP A 220 -10.37 -21.62 13.33
N ASP A 221 -9.67 -20.87 12.48
CA ASP A 221 -9.14 -21.38 11.21
C ASP A 221 -8.08 -22.47 11.48
N MET A 222 -7.20 -22.27 12.47
CA MET A 222 -6.22 -23.27 12.92
C MET A 222 -6.88 -24.50 13.54
N ALA A 223 -7.95 -24.32 14.31
CA ALA A 223 -8.75 -25.42 14.86
C ALA A 223 -9.39 -26.25 13.74
N SER A 224 -9.98 -25.58 12.75
CA SER A 224 -10.59 -26.22 11.57
C SER A 224 -9.58 -26.94 10.70
N ALA A 225 -8.33 -26.47 10.70
CA ALA A 225 -7.20 -27.14 10.06
C ALA A 225 -6.72 -28.38 10.81
N GLY A 226 -7.21 -28.63 12.02
CA GLY A 226 -6.81 -29.75 12.88
C GLY A 226 -5.47 -29.54 13.59
N MET A 227 -5.08 -28.29 13.84
CA MET A 227 -3.84 -27.99 14.57
C MET A 227 -4.02 -28.11 16.09
N GLU A 228 -3.05 -28.73 16.75
CA GLU A 228 -2.90 -28.66 18.20
C GLU A 228 -1.68 -27.79 18.53
N ALA A 229 -1.93 -26.56 18.97
CA ALA A 229 -0.88 -25.61 19.33
C ALA A 229 -1.05 -25.18 20.79
N ARG A 230 -0.03 -25.42 21.62
CA ARG A 230 -0.08 -25.14 23.06
C ARG A 230 0.79 -23.97 23.43
N ILE A 231 0.31 -23.13 24.35
CA ILE A 231 1.08 -21.99 24.89
C ILE A 231 2.30 -22.52 25.64
N ILE A 232 3.48 -21.99 25.33
CA ILE A 232 4.75 -22.34 25.98
C ILE A 232 5.45 -21.15 26.64
N LYS A 233 5.02 -19.93 26.33
CA LYS A 233 5.48 -18.69 26.96
C LYS A 233 4.30 -17.72 27.05
N VAL A 234 4.24 -16.95 28.12
CA VAL A 234 3.35 -15.80 28.29
C VAL A 234 4.18 -14.59 28.70
N ALA A 235 3.90 -13.43 28.12
CA ALA A 235 4.64 -12.19 28.36
C ALA A 235 3.70 -10.96 28.30
N SER A 236 2.49 -11.09 28.85
CA SER A 236 1.50 -10.02 28.89
C SER A 236 0.86 -9.93 30.25
N GLY A 237 0.56 -8.71 30.72
CA GLY A 237 -0.21 -8.50 31.95
C GLY A 237 -1.59 -9.16 31.92
N GLY A 238 -2.10 -9.51 30.73
CA GLY A 238 -3.36 -10.22 30.55
C GLY A 238 -3.30 -11.74 30.65
N LEU A 239 -2.11 -12.37 30.65
CA LEU A 239 -1.95 -13.83 30.68
C LEU A 239 -0.94 -14.23 31.76
N ASP A 240 -1.42 -14.94 32.78
CA ASP A 240 -0.57 -15.52 33.82
C ASP A 240 -0.06 -16.93 33.46
N ASP A 241 0.78 -17.50 34.33
CA ASP A 241 1.38 -18.83 34.14
C ASP A 241 0.34 -19.98 34.08
N SER A 242 -0.90 -19.75 34.52
CA SER A 242 -1.99 -20.73 34.37
C SER A 242 -2.30 -21.03 32.90
N PHE A 243 -1.98 -20.12 31.98
CA PHE A 243 -2.22 -20.29 30.54
C PHE A 243 -1.21 -21.21 29.88
N LEU A 244 -0.06 -21.47 30.51
CA LEU A 244 0.92 -22.43 29.99
C LEU A 244 0.26 -23.78 29.73
N TRP A 245 0.63 -24.38 28.60
CA TRP A 245 0.08 -25.64 28.08
C TRP A 245 -1.38 -25.62 27.59
N THR A 246 -2.05 -24.47 27.62
CA THR A 246 -3.40 -24.30 27.05
C THR A 246 -3.35 -24.43 25.52
N ASN A 247 -4.24 -25.22 24.94
CA ASN A 247 -4.38 -25.31 23.48
C ASN A 247 -5.13 -24.08 22.95
N VAL A 248 -4.50 -23.31 22.06
CA VAL A 248 -5.09 -22.08 21.49
C VAL A 248 -6.15 -22.37 20.43
N ALA A 249 -6.10 -23.55 19.83
CA ALA A 249 -7.08 -24.03 18.86
C ALA A 249 -8.26 -24.77 19.53
N ASP A 250 -8.22 -24.95 20.86
CA ASP A 250 -9.35 -25.51 21.60
C ASP A 250 -10.39 -24.43 21.95
N PRO A 251 -11.70 -24.67 21.78
CA PRO A 251 -12.74 -23.68 22.06
C PRO A 251 -12.69 -23.12 23.49
N VAL A 252 -12.38 -23.95 24.50
CA VAL A 252 -12.31 -23.52 25.91
C VAL A 252 -11.06 -22.69 26.14
N GLY A 253 -9.91 -23.14 25.63
CA GLY A 253 -8.65 -22.40 25.70
C GLY A 253 -8.76 -21.01 25.06
N LYS A 254 -9.25 -20.95 23.82
CA LYS A 254 -9.50 -19.71 23.08
C LYS A 254 -10.42 -18.75 23.83
N ALA A 255 -11.57 -19.24 24.33
CA ALA A 255 -12.51 -18.41 25.07
C ALA A 255 -11.89 -17.81 26.34
N ARG A 256 -10.98 -18.55 26.99
CA ARG A 256 -10.24 -18.07 28.16
C ARG A 256 -9.26 -16.95 27.79
N ILE A 257 -8.52 -17.10 26.70
CA ILE A 257 -7.57 -16.08 26.19
C ILE A 257 -8.32 -14.79 25.82
N VAL A 258 -9.39 -14.90 25.02
CA VAL A 258 -10.22 -13.76 24.61
C VAL A 258 -10.76 -13.02 25.83
N ARG A 259 -11.29 -13.75 26.82
CA ARG A 259 -11.83 -13.14 28.04
C ARG A 259 -10.75 -12.42 28.85
N SER A 260 -9.56 -13.02 28.96
CA SER A 260 -8.45 -12.42 29.71
C SER A 260 -7.96 -11.15 29.04
N MET A 261 -7.62 -11.20 27.74
CA MET A 261 -7.12 -10.05 26.99
C MET A 261 -8.10 -8.87 26.97
N ARG A 262 -9.41 -9.14 26.87
CA ARG A 262 -10.43 -8.08 26.93
C ARG A 262 -10.47 -7.33 28.27
N ARG A 263 -10.21 -8.02 29.39
CA ARG A 263 -10.25 -7.41 30.73
C ARG A 263 -9.11 -6.42 30.96
N PHE A 264 -8.00 -6.57 30.25
CA PHE A 264 -6.82 -5.72 30.38
C PHE A 264 -6.77 -4.57 29.35
N GLY A 265 -7.88 -4.30 28.63
CA GLY A 265 -8.02 -3.12 27.78
C GLY A 265 -7.32 -3.17 26.42
N THR A 266 -6.57 -4.23 26.10
CA THR A 266 -5.80 -4.35 24.84
C THR A 266 -6.67 -4.69 23.63
N ALA A 267 -7.78 -5.42 23.83
CA ALA A 267 -8.61 -5.92 22.72
C ALA A 267 -9.34 -4.84 21.90
N ALA A 268 -9.56 -3.64 22.44
CA ALA A 268 -10.26 -2.57 21.69
C ALA A 268 -9.33 -1.74 20.79
N ASN A 269 -8.03 -1.69 21.10
CA ASN A 269 -7.07 -0.79 20.44
C ASN A 269 -5.85 -1.49 19.83
N GLU A 270 -5.53 -2.74 20.20
CA GLU A 270 -4.38 -3.50 19.68
C GLU A 270 -4.84 -4.70 18.85
N LYS A 271 -4.93 -4.49 17.53
CA LYS A 271 -5.24 -5.55 16.56
C LYS A 271 -4.19 -6.66 16.65
N GLY A 272 -4.61 -7.88 16.99
CA GLY A 272 -3.74 -9.07 16.96
C GLY A 272 -3.28 -9.61 18.33
N ALA A 273 -3.57 -8.94 19.44
CA ALA A 273 -3.14 -9.42 20.76
C ALA A 273 -3.75 -10.79 21.14
N VAL A 274 -5.00 -11.03 20.76
CA VAL A 274 -5.71 -12.31 21.00
C VAL A 274 -5.04 -13.49 20.30
N ILE A 275 -4.31 -13.23 19.21
CA ILE A 275 -3.60 -14.25 18.43
C ILE A 275 -2.09 -14.28 18.72
N GLY A 276 -1.62 -13.55 19.74
CA GLY A 276 -0.23 -13.58 20.21
C GLY A 276 0.76 -12.84 19.29
N GLU A 277 0.30 -11.83 18.54
CA GLU A 277 1.16 -11.11 17.60
C GLU A 277 2.16 -10.17 18.27
N GLY A 278 1.77 -9.48 19.34
CA GLY A 278 2.61 -8.54 20.09
C GLY A 278 3.59 -9.24 21.03
N GLY A 279 3.77 -10.56 20.90
CA GLY A 279 4.60 -11.38 21.79
C GLY A 279 3.90 -11.74 23.09
N GLU A 280 2.57 -11.59 23.17
CA GLU A 280 1.81 -11.84 24.40
C GLU A 280 1.90 -13.30 24.86
N PHE A 281 2.00 -14.22 23.90
CA PHE A 281 2.29 -15.62 24.15
C PHE A 281 2.99 -16.28 22.96
N GLU A 282 3.83 -17.28 23.23
CA GLU A 282 4.41 -18.16 22.21
C GLU A 282 3.78 -19.55 22.29
N THR A 283 3.82 -20.29 21.18
CA THR A 283 3.20 -21.63 21.09
C THR A 283 4.15 -22.69 20.60
N LEU A 284 3.79 -23.96 20.83
CA LEU A 284 4.42 -25.15 20.25
C LEU A 284 3.34 -26.04 19.63
N VAL A 285 3.53 -26.44 18.38
CA VAL A 285 2.61 -27.32 17.65
C VAL A 285 2.95 -28.79 17.93
N LEU A 286 2.03 -29.51 18.58
CA LEU A 286 2.23 -30.91 18.93
C LEU A 286 1.65 -31.87 17.89
N ASP A 287 0.60 -31.43 17.20
CA ASP A 287 -0.05 -32.19 16.14
C ASP A 287 -0.69 -31.27 15.10
N GLY A 288 -0.99 -31.85 13.93
CA GLY A 288 -1.65 -31.19 12.82
C GLY A 288 -2.30 -32.19 11.84
N PRO A 289 -2.81 -31.74 10.69
CA PRO A 289 -3.48 -32.61 9.73
C PRO A 289 -2.50 -33.61 9.08
N GLY A 290 -3.00 -34.80 8.70
CA GLY A 290 -2.19 -35.91 8.16
C GLY A 290 -1.39 -35.61 6.89
N ARG A 291 -1.79 -34.58 6.13
CA ARG A 291 -1.02 -34.09 4.97
C ARG A 291 0.32 -33.46 5.36
N LEU A 292 0.47 -32.96 6.59
CA LEU A 292 1.69 -32.34 7.11
C LEU A 292 2.33 -33.16 8.23
N PHE A 293 1.55 -33.61 9.22
CA PHE A 293 2.05 -34.37 10.36
C PHE A 293 1.74 -35.86 10.20
N LYS A 294 2.78 -36.69 10.08
CA LYS A 294 2.73 -38.15 10.04
C LYS A 294 2.72 -38.77 11.43
N LYS A 295 3.40 -38.13 12.39
CA LYS A 295 3.42 -38.51 13.81
C LYS A 295 3.04 -37.31 14.68
N ARG A 296 2.65 -37.59 15.93
CA ARG A 296 2.35 -36.59 16.96
C ARG A 296 3.49 -36.49 17.96
N ILE A 297 3.77 -35.28 18.44
CA ILE A 297 4.73 -35.04 19.52
C ILE A 297 3.98 -35.11 20.86
N VAL A 298 4.52 -35.89 21.79
CA VAL A 298 4.02 -36.03 23.16
C VAL A 298 5.06 -35.54 24.14
N VAL A 299 4.65 -34.65 25.03
CA VAL A 299 5.44 -34.15 26.17
C VAL A 299 4.67 -34.52 27.44
N GLU A 300 5.27 -35.38 28.25
CA GLU A 300 4.65 -35.84 29.50
C GLU A 300 4.65 -34.73 30.55
N GLU A 301 3.77 -34.82 31.54
CA GLU A 301 3.69 -33.79 32.58
C GLU A 301 4.97 -33.62 33.40
N GLY A 302 5.65 -34.74 33.72
CA GLY A 302 6.92 -34.73 34.43
C GLY A 302 8.08 -34.09 33.65
N ASP A 303 7.94 -33.96 32.33
CA ASP A 303 8.94 -33.36 31.45
C ASP A 303 8.72 -31.86 31.27
N ARG A 304 7.73 -31.24 31.93
CA ARG A 304 7.44 -29.80 31.83
C ARG A 304 7.80 -29.09 33.12
N ARG A 305 8.68 -28.09 33.03
CA ARG A 305 9.02 -27.19 34.14
C ARG A 305 8.66 -25.76 33.81
N VAL A 306 7.87 -25.12 34.67
CA VAL A 306 7.57 -23.68 34.57
C VAL A 306 8.78 -22.89 35.08
N VAL A 307 9.29 -21.99 34.25
CA VAL A 307 10.30 -21.00 34.60
C VAL A 307 9.63 -19.64 34.61
N ARG A 308 9.80 -18.89 35.71
CA ARG A 308 9.23 -17.55 35.87
C ARG A 308 10.35 -16.53 35.78
N GLU A 309 10.17 -15.54 34.94
CA GLU A 309 11.09 -14.42 34.73
C GLU A 309 10.53 -13.15 35.39
N GLY A 310 11.38 -12.14 35.56
CA GLY A 310 10.95 -10.81 35.99
C GLY A 310 9.90 -10.20 35.05
N GLY A 311 9.09 -9.26 35.56
CA GLY A 311 8.13 -8.51 34.73
C GLY A 311 6.85 -9.25 34.33
N GLY A 312 6.55 -10.40 34.95
CA GLY A 312 5.32 -11.16 34.68
C GLY A 312 5.41 -12.11 33.49
N CYS A 313 6.63 -12.41 33.01
CA CYS A 313 6.89 -13.39 31.98
C CYS A 313 7.04 -14.80 32.59
N ALA A 314 6.49 -15.82 31.93
CA ALA A 314 6.69 -17.23 32.31
C ALA A 314 6.74 -18.13 31.08
N TRP A 315 7.56 -19.18 31.12
CA TRP A 315 7.71 -20.13 30.02
C TRP A 315 7.94 -21.58 30.47
N LEU A 316 7.80 -22.52 29.53
CA LEU A 316 7.98 -23.95 29.75
C LEU A 316 9.34 -24.44 29.25
N SER A 317 10.13 -24.99 30.17
CA SER A 317 11.31 -25.82 29.86
C SER A 317 10.91 -27.29 29.73
N PHE A 318 11.48 -27.99 28.75
CA PHE A 318 11.16 -29.37 28.43
C PHE A 318 12.33 -30.31 28.74
N GLY A 319 12.11 -31.28 29.63
CA GLY A 319 13.08 -32.34 29.97
C GLY A 319 13.13 -33.48 28.95
N GLY A 320 12.04 -33.68 28.19
CA GLY A 320 11.92 -34.72 27.19
C GLY A 320 10.66 -34.60 26.35
N ALA A 321 10.71 -35.13 25.13
CA ALA A 321 9.57 -35.24 24.22
C ALA A 321 9.75 -36.48 23.32
N ARG A 322 8.66 -37.14 22.94
CA ARG A 322 8.70 -38.35 22.10
C ARG A 322 7.67 -38.30 20.97
N LEU A 323 7.93 -39.03 19.90
CA LEU A 323 7.01 -39.19 18.79
C LEU A 323 6.12 -40.42 18.97
N VAL A 324 4.87 -40.28 18.56
CA VAL A 324 3.88 -41.37 18.55
C VAL A 324 3.23 -41.43 17.18
N ASP A 325 3.12 -42.64 16.63
CA ASP A 325 2.40 -42.87 15.39
C ASP A 325 0.93 -42.49 15.55
N LYS A 326 0.38 -41.84 14.53
CA LYS A 326 -1.06 -41.58 14.49
C LYS A 326 -1.78 -42.89 14.31
N GLN A 327 -2.83 -43.12 15.10
CA GLN A 327 -3.71 -44.27 14.86
C GLN A 327 -4.24 -44.13 13.43
N THR A 328 -3.88 -45.07 12.56
CA THR A 328 -4.43 -45.15 11.20
C THR A 328 -5.93 -45.35 11.33
N ALA A 329 -6.71 -44.28 11.18
CA ALA A 329 -8.08 -44.40 10.77
C ALA A 329 -8.04 -44.97 9.34
N ALA A 330 -8.11 -46.29 9.24
CA ALA A 330 -8.60 -46.93 8.04
C ALA A 330 -9.96 -46.30 7.73
N GLU A 331 -10.19 -45.91 6.47
CA GLU A 331 -11.43 -45.32 5.94
C GLU A 331 -11.58 -43.78 6.04
N SER A 332 -10.74 -43.04 5.31
CA SER A 332 -11.20 -42.09 4.27
C SER A 332 -10.01 -41.49 3.51
N GLU A 333 -9.48 -42.21 2.51
CA GLU A 333 -8.54 -41.65 1.52
C GLU A 333 -9.23 -40.65 0.56
N GLY A 334 -10.11 -39.78 1.07
CA GLY A 334 -10.96 -38.91 0.26
C GLY A 334 -11.09 -37.47 0.75
N GLU A 335 -11.34 -37.20 2.05
CA GLU A 335 -11.87 -35.87 2.42
C GLU A 335 -11.53 -35.33 3.82
N ASP A 336 -10.77 -36.02 4.68
CA ASP A 336 -10.55 -35.60 6.09
C ASP A 336 -9.20 -34.90 6.36
N GLY A 337 -8.76 -34.07 5.42
CA GLY A 337 -7.60 -33.19 5.62
C GLY A 337 -8.07 -31.82 6.07
N GLY A 338 -8.23 -31.58 7.38
CA GLY A 338 -8.69 -30.32 8.01
C GLY A 338 -8.75 -29.08 7.10
N LYS A 339 -9.94 -28.51 6.94
CA LYS A 339 -10.26 -27.47 5.96
C LYS A 339 -9.45 -26.20 6.23
N ILE A 340 -8.49 -25.88 5.35
CA ILE A 340 -7.77 -24.59 5.40
C ILE A 340 -8.68 -23.51 4.81
N ARG A 341 -9.02 -22.50 5.61
CA ARG A 341 -9.73 -21.35 5.09
C ARG A 341 -8.80 -20.48 4.26
N VAL A 342 -9.10 -20.34 2.98
CA VAL A 342 -8.52 -19.29 2.13
C VAL A 342 -9.43 -18.06 2.25
N PRO A 343 -8.92 -16.86 2.61
CA PRO A 343 -9.73 -15.66 2.68
C PRO A 343 -10.34 -15.29 1.33
N ASP A 344 -11.54 -14.71 1.37
CA ASP A 344 -12.17 -14.19 0.16
C ASP A 344 -11.32 -13.06 -0.45
N LEU A 345 -11.27 -13.02 -1.77
CA LEU A 345 -10.49 -12.03 -2.51
C LEU A 345 -11.02 -10.61 -2.28
N TRP A 346 -12.34 -10.47 -2.15
CA TRP A 346 -13.05 -9.19 -2.18
C TRP A 346 -13.39 -8.65 -0.81
N ASP A 347 -12.99 -7.42 -0.55
CA ASP A 347 -13.52 -6.67 0.59
C ASP A 347 -14.98 -6.30 0.32
N ALA A 348 -15.80 -6.21 1.37
CA ALA A 348 -17.23 -5.89 1.26
C ALA A 348 -17.49 -4.64 0.40
N ARG A 349 -16.64 -3.62 0.52
CA ARG A 349 -16.69 -2.40 -0.31
C ARG A 349 -16.63 -2.72 -1.80
N PHE A 350 -15.70 -3.58 -2.19
CA PHE A 350 -15.41 -3.88 -3.58
C PHE A 350 -16.32 -4.96 -4.17
N VAL A 351 -16.93 -5.80 -3.33
CA VAL A 351 -18.14 -6.56 -3.72
C VAL A 351 -19.23 -5.59 -4.16
N GLY A 352 -19.53 -4.56 -3.36
CA GLY A 352 -20.53 -3.55 -3.72
C GLY A 352 -20.19 -2.74 -4.97
N VAL A 353 -18.91 -2.40 -5.17
CA VAL A 353 -18.43 -1.76 -6.41
C VAL A 353 -18.66 -2.69 -7.61
N LEU A 354 -18.26 -3.97 -7.52
CA LEU A 354 -18.40 -4.93 -8.59
C LEU A 354 -19.87 -5.17 -8.95
N GLU A 355 -20.75 -5.35 -7.97
CA GLU A 355 -22.20 -5.43 -8.19
C GLU A 355 -22.76 -4.15 -8.82
N GLY A 356 -22.29 -2.99 -8.36
CA GLY A 356 -22.66 -1.70 -8.93
C GLY A 356 -22.33 -1.61 -10.43
N LEU A 357 -21.17 -2.12 -10.84
CA LEU A 357 -20.76 -2.18 -12.24
C LEU A 357 -21.59 -3.16 -13.08
N LYS A 358 -22.09 -4.25 -12.48
CA LYS A 358 -22.95 -5.24 -13.14
C LYS A 358 -24.40 -4.77 -13.34
N ARG A 359 -24.92 -3.90 -12.46
CA ARG A 359 -26.29 -3.36 -12.59
C ARG A 359 -26.39 -2.47 -13.83
N ASP A 360 -27.34 -2.82 -14.69
CA ASP A 360 -27.48 -2.31 -16.06
C ASP A 360 -27.75 -0.79 -16.13
N SER A 361 -27.17 -0.16 -17.15
CA SER A 361 -27.19 1.30 -17.45
C SER A 361 -28.58 1.85 -17.87
N GLY A 362 -29.64 1.05 -17.78
CA GLY A 362 -30.99 1.40 -18.27
C GLY A 362 -31.64 2.58 -17.55
N ALA A 363 -31.33 2.81 -16.28
CA ALA A 363 -31.86 3.95 -15.52
C ALA A 363 -31.16 5.28 -15.88
N GLU A 364 -29.89 5.23 -16.27
CA GLU A 364 -29.09 6.42 -16.62
C GLU A 364 -29.44 6.94 -18.02
N LYS A 365 -29.80 6.05 -18.96
CA LYS A 365 -30.34 6.42 -20.28
C LYS A 365 -31.55 7.34 -20.19
N LYS A 366 -32.37 7.21 -19.14
CA LYS A 366 -33.56 8.04 -18.91
C LYS A 366 -33.20 9.45 -18.43
N ALA A 367 -32.11 9.59 -17.68
CA ALA A 367 -31.60 10.87 -17.19
C ALA A 367 -30.83 11.65 -18.28
N GLU A 368 -30.10 10.95 -19.15
CA GLU A 368 -29.33 11.54 -20.27
C GLU A 368 -30.27 12.12 -21.36
N ILE A 369 -31.42 11.49 -21.61
CA ILE A 369 -32.47 12.01 -22.53
C ILE A 369 -33.17 13.26 -21.97
N LEU A 370 -33.33 13.36 -20.64
CA LEU A 370 -33.94 14.53 -19.98
C LEU A 370 -33.00 15.74 -19.94
N ALA A 371 -31.68 15.53 -19.90
CA ALA A 371 -30.69 16.61 -19.89
C ALA A 371 -30.49 17.27 -21.27
N GLN A 372 -30.74 16.55 -22.37
CA GLN A 372 -30.61 17.07 -23.75
C GLN A 372 -31.76 18.00 -24.18
N LEU A 373 -32.79 18.18 -23.36
CA LEU A 373 -33.99 18.95 -23.69
C LEU A 373 -34.01 20.40 -23.15
N SER A 374 -32.94 20.87 -22.50
CA SER A 374 -32.88 22.21 -21.90
C SER A 374 -31.60 22.98 -22.21
N LEU A 375 -31.45 23.53 -23.42
CA LEU A 375 -30.52 24.65 -23.70
C LEU A 375 -31.07 25.50 -24.85
N ASP A 376 -31.39 26.78 -24.57
CA ASP A 376 -31.68 27.82 -25.57
C ASP A 376 -31.24 29.22 -25.06
N GLY A 377 -30.56 30.00 -25.93
CA GLY A 377 -30.29 31.47 -25.85
C GLY A 377 -28.92 31.92 -25.29
N GLN A 378 -27.92 32.41 -26.08
CA GLN A 378 -27.68 33.76 -26.67
C GLN A 378 -27.52 34.92 -25.63
N GLN A 379 -26.59 35.90 -25.65
CA GLN A 379 -25.73 36.61 -26.64
C GLN A 379 -24.75 37.60 -25.90
N GLY A 380 -23.62 38.05 -26.51
CA GLY A 380 -23.06 39.43 -26.32
C GLY A 380 -21.53 39.64 -26.06
N LEU A 381 -20.84 40.34 -27.00
CA LEU A 381 -19.43 40.86 -27.06
C LEU A 381 -19.23 42.18 -26.23
N PRO A 382 -18.01 42.75 -25.92
CA PRO A 382 -16.90 43.06 -26.86
C PRO A 382 -15.41 43.06 -26.36
N LYS A 383 -14.53 43.28 -27.35
CA LYS A 383 -13.03 43.37 -27.43
C LYS A 383 -12.35 44.42 -26.52
N GLN A 384 -11.09 44.17 -26.11
CA GLN A 384 -9.93 45.06 -26.41
C GLN A 384 -8.53 44.50 -26.01
N GLU A 385 -7.51 44.96 -26.76
CA GLU A 385 -6.09 44.55 -26.79
C GLU A 385 -5.20 45.19 -25.70
N GLY A 386 -4.07 44.55 -25.37
CA GLY A 386 -2.91 45.19 -24.74
C GLY A 386 -1.81 44.22 -24.27
N ILE A 387 -0.65 44.23 -24.94
CA ILE A 387 0.59 43.50 -24.56
C ILE A 387 1.47 44.44 -23.70
N PRO A 388 2.20 43.93 -22.70
CA PRO A 388 3.66 44.04 -22.76
C PRO A 388 4.42 42.74 -22.42
N GLN A 389 5.57 42.61 -23.08
CA GLN A 389 6.58 41.55 -22.99
C GLN A 389 7.22 41.43 -21.60
N LEU A 390 7.65 40.21 -21.22
CA LEU A 390 8.69 40.01 -20.22
C LEU A 390 9.70 38.97 -20.67
N GLY A 391 10.97 39.38 -20.68
CA GLY A 391 12.14 38.50 -20.75
C GLY A 391 12.70 38.19 -19.36
N GLN A 392 13.62 37.22 -19.37
CA GLN A 392 14.55 36.79 -18.32
C GLN A 392 14.06 35.82 -17.23
N LEU A 393 14.51 34.56 -17.42
CA LEU A 393 15.20 33.66 -16.50
C LEU A 393 14.93 33.85 -14.99
N GLN A 394 14.28 32.87 -14.36
CA GLN A 394 14.39 32.65 -12.92
C GLN A 394 14.77 31.19 -12.61
N SER A 395 15.93 31.07 -11.96
CA SER A 395 16.25 29.98 -11.03
C SER A 395 15.23 30.02 -9.91
N LEU A 396 14.42 28.97 -9.73
CA LEU A 396 13.52 28.85 -8.58
C LEU A 396 14.34 28.37 -7.37
N ASP A 397 14.88 29.33 -6.63
CA ASP A 397 15.35 29.16 -5.26
C ASP A 397 14.15 28.81 -4.34
N ASN A 398 14.40 27.94 -3.35
CA ASN A 398 13.56 27.55 -2.18
C ASN A 398 12.58 26.34 -2.22
N ASN A 399 12.16 25.78 -3.36
CA ASN A 399 11.26 24.61 -3.30
C ASN A 399 12.00 23.30 -2.97
N LYS A 400 11.63 22.65 -1.86
CA LYS A 400 12.22 21.37 -1.41
C LYS A 400 11.84 20.17 -2.26
N VAL A 401 10.85 20.29 -3.14
CA VAL A 401 10.47 19.23 -4.08
C VAL A 401 10.71 19.68 -5.51
N GLN A 402 11.44 18.87 -6.27
CA GLN A 402 11.78 19.11 -7.66
C GLN A 402 11.25 18.01 -8.57
N GLN A 403 10.87 18.38 -9.79
CA GLN A 403 10.54 17.45 -10.87
C GLN A 403 11.69 17.37 -11.86
N TRP A 404 12.18 16.15 -12.09
CA TRP A 404 13.26 15.90 -13.04
C TRP A 404 12.77 15.02 -14.19
N CYS A 405 13.16 15.38 -15.41
CA CYS A 405 12.79 14.66 -16.63
C CYS A 405 14.03 14.19 -17.37
N PHE A 406 14.08 12.89 -17.67
CA PHE A 406 15.18 12.26 -18.38
C PHE A 406 14.63 11.46 -19.56
N PHE A 407 15.02 11.86 -20.76
CA PHE A 407 14.80 11.14 -22.00
C PHE A 407 15.83 11.65 -23.01
N ASP A 408 16.19 10.80 -23.97
CA ASP A 408 17.08 11.16 -25.06
C ASP A 408 16.59 10.49 -26.35
N ASN A 409 16.99 11.04 -27.49
CA ASN A 409 16.73 10.38 -28.77
C ASN A 409 17.57 9.10 -28.85
N ALA A 410 16.94 7.97 -29.20
CA ALA A 410 17.69 6.74 -29.43
C ALA A 410 18.71 6.96 -30.56
N SER A 411 19.95 6.55 -30.27
CA SER A 411 20.98 6.49 -31.30
C SER A 411 20.64 5.35 -32.25
N VAL A 412 21.02 5.46 -33.52
CA VAL A 412 20.78 4.38 -34.49
C VAL A 412 21.43 3.08 -33.99
N GLY A 413 20.61 2.06 -33.72
CA GLY A 413 21.05 0.77 -33.21
C GLY A 413 21.29 0.68 -31.70
N SER A 414 20.91 1.68 -30.89
CA SER A 414 20.96 1.56 -29.43
C SER A 414 19.94 0.54 -28.93
N THR A 415 20.33 -0.23 -27.91
CA THR A 415 19.41 -1.11 -27.20
C THR A 415 18.76 -0.37 -26.04
N ILE A 416 17.61 -0.85 -25.58
CA ILE A 416 16.91 -0.26 -24.44
C ILE A 416 17.76 -0.29 -23.15
N GLU A 417 18.61 -1.30 -23.00
CA GLU A 417 19.57 -1.39 -21.89
C GLU A 417 20.60 -0.25 -21.93
N THR A 418 21.09 0.07 -23.11
CA THR A 418 22.09 1.14 -23.30
C THR A 418 21.47 2.49 -23.00
N GLU A 419 20.28 2.75 -23.53
CA GLU A 419 19.52 3.98 -23.29
C GLU A 419 19.16 4.12 -21.81
N THR A 420 18.63 3.07 -21.19
CA THR A 420 18.32 3.07 -19.75
C THR A 420 19.57 3.33 -18.91
N SER A 421 20.70 2.69 -19.24
CA SER A 421 21.96 2.91 -18.52
C SER A 421 22.46 4.35 -18.64
N ALA A 422 22.30 4.97 -19.80
CA ALA A 422 22.63 6.37 -20.00
C ALA A 422 21.76 7.29 -19.13
N LEU A 423 20.43 7.08 -19.11
CA LEU A 423 19.51 7.86 -18.27
C LEU A 423 19.81 7.67 -16.77
N ILE A 424 20.06 6.45 -16.31
CA ILE A 424 20.45 6.17 -14.92
C ILE A 424 21.77 6.85 -14.57
N THR A 425 22.73 6.92 -15.50
CA THR A 425 23.98 7.64 -15.29
C THR A 425 23.74 9.14 -15.12
N GLN A 426 22.87 9.74 -15.94
CA GLN A 426 22.48 11.15 -15.80
C GLN A 426 21.77 11.41 -14.45
N ILE A 427 20.87 10.52 -14.02
CA ILE A 427 20.22 10.61 -12.71
C ILE A 427 21.25 10.57 -11.58
N ARG A 428 22.20 9.64 -11.61
CA ARG A 428 23.28 9.55 -10.60
C ARG A 428 24.13 10.80 -10.56
N GLN A 429 24.50 11.35 -11.72
CA GLN A 429 25.28 12.59 -11.81
C GLN A 429 24.51 13.76 -11.19
N ARG A 430 23.21 13.89 -11.47
CA ARG A 430 22.38 14.96 -10.89
C ARG A 430 22.18 14.82 -9.38
N LEU A 431 21.98 13.59 -8.90
CA LEU A 431 21.95 13.29 -7.46
C LEU A 431 23.28 13.69 -6.79
N GLN A 432 24.42 13.34 -7.38
CA GLN A 432 25.75 13.71 -6.88
C GLN A 432 25.98 15.22 -6.87
N GLN A 433 25.59 15.93 -7.94
CA GLN A 433 25.70 17.39 -8.02
C GLN A 433 24.95 18.11 -6.89
N LEU A 434 23.83 17.54 -6.45
CA LEU A 434 23.00 18.09 -5.38
C LEU A 434 23.26 17.46 -4.00
N ASN A 435 24.27 16.57 -3.90
CA ASN A 435 24.57 15.79 -2.68
C ASN A 435 23.35 15.03 -2.13
N LEU A 436 22.53 14.46 -3.03
CA LEU A 436 21.33 13.71 -2.67
C LEU A 436 21.55 12.20 -2.80
N PRO A 437 21.08 11.40 -1.85
CA PRO A 437 21.01 9.95 -1.99
C PRO A 437 19.86 9.54 -2.92
N PRO A 438 19.88 8.34 -3.53
CA PRO A 438 18.75 7.80 -4.29
C PRO A 438 17.43 7.73 -3.51
N SER A 439 17.48 7.63 -2.18
CA SER A 439 16.29 7.64 -1.31
C SER A 439 15.58 8.99 -1.25
N ALA A 440 16.21 10.08 -1.73
CA ALA A 440 15.55 11.37 -1.92
C ALA A 440 14.47 11.33 -3.02
N ILE A 441 14.50 10.33 -3.90
CA ILE A 441 13.49 10.11 -4.93
C ILE A 441 12.22 9.56 -4.25
N LEU A 442 11.11 10.28 -4.42
CA LEU A 442 9.80 9.95 -3.86
C LEU A 442 8.98 9.11 -4.83
N THR A 443 8.93 9.54 -6.09
CA THR A 443 8.13 8.91 -7.15
C THR A 443 8.96 8.73 -8.41
N SER A 444 8.57 7.75 -9.23
CA SER A 444 9.09 7.55 -10.56
C SER A 444 7.97 7.21 -11.53
N THR A 445 7.86 7.96 -12.63
CA THR A 445 7.02 7.60 -13.78
C THR A 445 7.95 7.16 -14.90
N ILE A 446 7.84 5.89 -15.29
CA ILE A 446 8.62 5.33 -16.38
C ILE A 446 7.69 5.14 -17.57
N LEU A 447 8.01 5.79 -18.68
CA LEU A 447 7.30 5.63 -19.94
C LEU A 447 8.16 4.82 -20.89
N LEU A 448 7.61 3.74 -21.42
CA LEU A 448 8.27 2.88 -22.40
C LEU A 448 7.61 3.05 -23.77
N ARG A 449 8.36 2.78 -24.84
CA ARG A 449 7.72 2.57 -26.15
C ARG A 449 6.99 1.23 -26.18
N GLN A 450 7.62 0.16 -25.70
CA GLN A 450 7.07 -1.20 -25.67
C GLN A 450 7.15 -1.80 -24.25
N MET A 451 6.09 -2.48 -23.79
CA MET A 451 6.10 -3.08 -22.45
C MET A 451 6.99 -4.33 -22.39
N THR A 452 7.37 -4.91 -23.53
CA THR A 452 8.33 -6.03 -23.62
C THR A 452 9.70 -5.69 -23.07
N ASP A 453 10.09 -4.41 -23.07
CA ASP A 453 11.37 -3.93 -22.56
C ASP A 453 11.42 -3.81 -21.03
N PHE A 454 10.26 -3.91 -20.37
CA PHE A 454 10.11 -3.74 -18.93
C PHE A 454 11.08 -4.59 -18.08
N PRO A 455 11.34 -5.88 -18.36
CA PRO A 455 12.28 -6.68 -17.57
C PRO A 455 13.72 -6.13 -17.63
N ALA A 456 14.19 -5.74 -18.83
CA ALA A 456 15.53 -5.21 -19.03
C ALA A 456 15.72 -3.85 -18.32
N VAL A 457 14.72 -2.97 -18.45
CA VAL A 457 14.68 -1.67 -17.75
C VAL A 457 14.70 -1.86 -16.23
N ASN A 458 13.89 -2.79 -15.70
CA ASN A 458 13.82 -3.06 -14.26
C ASN A 458 15.16 -3.47 -13.66
N THR A 459 15.93 -4.30 -14.36
CA THR A 459 17.25 -4.73 -13.89
C THR A 459 18.19 -3.54 -13.71
N ILE A 460 18.22 -2.62 -14.68
CA ILE A 460 19.14 -1.46 -14.67
C ILE A 460 18.64 -0.37 -13.72
N TYR A 461 17.33 -0.07 -13.76
CA TYR A 461 16.70 0.88 -12.87
C TYR A 461 16.81 0.46 -11.40
N GLY A 462 16.64 -0.83 -11.10
CA GLY A 462 16.79 -1.37 -9.74
C GLY A 462 18.17 -1.17 -9.15
N ALA A 463 19.22 -1.15 -9.99
CA ALA A 463 20.59 -0.90 -9.54
C ALA A 463 20.80 0.53 -9.02
N LEU A 464 19.87 1.47 -9.28
CA LEU A 464 19.93 2.84 -8.75
C LEU A 464 19.79 2.89 -7.23
N PHE A 465 19.00 1.98 -6.65
CA PHE A 465 18.61 2.03 -5.24
C PHE A 465 19.42 1.01 -4.43
N ASP A 466 20.23 1.50 -3.51
CA ASP A 466 21.02 0.70 -2.57
C ASP A 466 20.41 0.66 -1.15
N ALA A 467 19.26 1.32 -0.96
CA ALA A 467 18.57 1.47 0.31
C ALA A 467 17.16 0.84 0.22
N PRO A 468 16.52 0.50 1.36
CA PRO A 468 15.16 -0.01 1.35
C PRO A 468 14.18 1.08 0.91
N ASN A 469 12.96 0.66 0.58
CA ASN A 469 11.88 1.55 0.15
C ASN A 469 12.28 2.40 -1.07
N PRO A 470 12.54 1.80 -2.25
CA PRO A 470 12.65 2.55 -3.52
C PRO A 470 11.39 3.43 -3.75
N PRO A 471 11.42 4.43 -4.63
CA PRO A 471 10.28 5.33 -4.85
C PRO A 471 9.00 4.58 -5.23
N SER A 472 7.85 5.22 -5.01
CA SER A 472 6.60 4.76 -5.62
C SER A 472 6.69 4.89 -7.13
N ARG A 473 6.03 3.99 -7.89
CA ARG A 473 6.25 3.92 -9.34
C ARG A 473 4.99 3.65 -10.15
N VAL A 474 4.88 4.35 -11.27
CA VAL A 474 3.96 4.04 -12.37
C VAL A 474 4.79 3.71 -13.60
N CYS A 475 4.41 2.65 -14.34
CA CYS A 475 5.13 2.26 -15.55
C CYS A 475 4.13 1.86 -16.65
N VAL A 476 4.05 2.64 -17.71
CA VAL A 476 3.14 2.41 -18.84
C VAL A 476 3.89 2.48 -20.17
N ALA A 477 3.42 1.76 -21.19
CA ALA A 477 3.96 1.91 -22.53
C ALA A 477 3.09 2.90 -23.33
N CYS A 478 3.71 3.92 -23.92
CA CYS A 478 3.04 4.94 -24.72
C CYS A 478 3.10 4.66 -26.23
N GLY A 479 3.80 3.61 -26.68
CA GLY A 479 3.95 3.32 -28.10
C GLY A 479 4.63 4.46 -28.85
N ASP A 480 4.25 4.65 -30.11
CA ASP A 480 4.82 5.72 -30.95
C ASP A 480 4.48 7.13 -30.46
N SER A 481 3.43 7.28 -29.64
CA SER A 481 3.08 8.55 -28.99
C SER A 481 4.22 9.09 -28.12
N LEU A 482 5.14 8.23 -27.65
CA LEU A 482 6.32 8.66 -26.91
C LEU A 482 7.24 9.58 -27.72
N SER A 483 7.25 9.43 -29.05
CA SER A 483 8.03 10.28 -29.97
C SER A 483 7.57 11.73 -29.97
N ALA A 484 6.33 12.01 -29.53
CA ALA A 484 5.80 13.37 -29.42
C ALA A 484 6.61 14.24 -28.45
N LEU A 485 7.38 13.64 -27.52
CA LEU A 485 8.25 14.36 -26.59
C LEU A 485 9.46 15.05 -27.26
N ALA A 486 9.86 14.62 -28.46
CA ALA A 486 11.04 15.13 -29.15
C ALA A 486 10.76 16.26 -30.16
N ALA A 487 9.48 16.56 -30.43
CA ALA A 487 9.07 17.46 -31.50
C ALA A 487 9.33 18.94 -31.15
N GLY A 488 10.59 19.37 -31.31
CA GLY A 488 11.03 20.76 -31.14
C GLY A 488 11.97 21.26 -32.25
N ASP A 489 12.21 20.49 -33.31
CA ASP A 489 13.02 20.96 -34.44
C ASP A 489 12.47 20.37 -35.76
N ASN A 490 11.84 21.22 -36.57
CA ASN A 490 11.13 20.86 -37.81
C ASN A 490 12.08 20.48 -38.97
N SER A 491 13.05 19.59 -38.74
CA SER A 491 13.94 19.12 -39.82
C SER A 491 14.29 17.63 -39.81
N ASN A 492 13.91 16.84 -38.79
CA ASN A 492 14.08 15.38 -38.83
C ASN A 492 12.90 14.65 -38.18
N SER A 493 12.16 13.88 -38.97
CA SER A 493 11.05 13.02 -38.56
C SER A 493 11.47 11.74 -37.82
N ASP A 494 12.75 11.60 -37.46
CA ASP A 494 13.36 10.36 -36.93
C ASP A 494 13.64 10.42 -35.42
N SER A 495 12.85 11.16 -34.65
CA SER A 495 12.99 11.13 -33.19
C SER A 495 12.42 9.84 -32.61
N ASN A 496 13.32 8.91 -32.25
CA ASN A 496 12.97 7.60 -31.73
C ASN A 496 13.22 7.54 -30.21
N ILE A 497 12.34 8.09 -29.38
CA ILE A 497 12.46 7.93 -27.92
C ILE A 497 11.91 6.56 -27.54
N ASN A 498 12.69 5.71 -26.85
CA ASN A 498 12.22 4.41 -26.36
C ASN A 498 11.87 4.40 -24.86
N ILE A 499 12.47 5.31 -24.09
CA ILE A 499 12.25 5.42 -22.65
C ILE A 499 12.28 6.88 -22.19
N ALA A 500 11.37 7.24 -21.29
CA ALA A 500 11.42 8.45 -20.50
C ALA A 500 11.25 8.12 -19.01
N ILE A 501 12.02 8.77 -18.15
CA ILE A 501 11.95 8.63 -16.70
C ILE A 501 11.70 10.01 -16.08
N TYR A 502 10.58 10.13 -15.37
CA TYR A 502 10.25 11.31 -14.58
C TYR A 502 10.39 10.99 -13.10
N LEU A 503 11.03 11.88 -12.35
CA LEU A 503 11.30 11.70 -10.94
C LEU A 503 10.81 12.91 -10.15
N THR A 504 10.05 12.66 -9.08
CA THR A 504 9.85 13.67 -8.02
C THR A 504 10.89 13.46 -6.93
N VAL A 505 11.69 14.48 -6.64
CA VAL A 505 12.85 14.40 -5.72
C VAL A 505 12.70 15.42 -4.60
N HIS A 506 12.92 14.99 -3.36
CA HIS A 506 12.93 15.85 -2.19
C HIS A 506 14.37 16.28 -1.84
N THR A 507 14.73 17.52 -2.14
CA THR A 507 16.10 18.06 -1.96
C THR A 507 16.51 18.23 -0.50
N GLY A 508 15.55 18.21 0.43
CA GLY A 508 15.83 18.25 1.87
C GLY A 508 16.16 16.89 2.52
N PHE A 509 16.20 15.79 1.75
CA PHE A 509 16.54 14.44 2.23
C PHE A 509 17.97 14.10 1.82
N THR A 510 18.96 14.58 2.58
CA THR A 510 20.39 14.47 2.25
C THR A 510 21.05 13.20 2.80
N THR A 511 20.35 12.43 3.63
CA THR A 511 20.85 11.18 4.23
C THR A 511 20.14 9.97 3.64
N LYS A 512 20.85 8.83 3.57
CA LYS A 512 20.28 7.58 3.00
C LYS A 512 19.02 7.13 3.73
N THR A 513 18.97 7.34 5.04
CA THR A 513 17.87 6.98 5.93
C THR A 513 17.32 8.22 6.62
N ASP A 514 16.33 8.86 6.01
CA ASP A 514 15.60 9.98 6.63
C ASP A 514 14.32 9.44 7.29
N GLN A 515 14.22 9.55 8.62
CA GLN A 515 13.09 9.05 9.40
C GLN A 515 11.75 9.73 9.05
N ARG A 516 11.79 10.90 8.40
CA ARG A 516 10.59 11.56 7.90
C ARG A 516 10.01 10.82 6.70
N ARG A 517 10.83 10.10 5.92
CA ARG A 517 10.37 9.32 4.77
C ARG A 517 9.98 7.91 5.21
N GLN A 518 8.73 7.55 4.99
CA GLN A 518 8.21 6.21 5.29
C GLN A 518 7.78 5.52 4.00
N GLY A 519 8.07 4.23 3.86
CA GLY A 519 7.67 3.45 2.68
C GLY A 519 6.84 2.23 3.06
N LEU A 520 5.87 1.89 2.22
CA LEU A 520 5.26 0.56 2.22
C LEU A 520 5.84 -0.23 1.05
N HIS A 521 6.59 -1.28 1.38
CA HIS A 521 7.22 -2.17 0.42
C HIS A 521 6.75 -3.62 0.70
N VAL A 522 6.06 -4.24 -0.26
CA VAL A 522 5.61 -5.65 -0.18
C VAL A 522 6.27 -6.44 -1.31
N GLN A 523 7.02 -7.47 -0.94
CA GLN A 523 7.71 -8.35 -1.89
C GLN A 523 7.22 -9.81 -1.81
N SER A 524 6.58 -10.19 -0.71
CA SER A 524 6.03 -11.52 -0.49
C SER A 524 4.66 -11.72 -1.13
N ARG A 525 4.40 -12.96 -1.59
CA ARG A 525 3.04 -13.39 -1.93
C ARG A 525 2.24 -13.56 -0.64
N SER A 526 1.08 -12.91 -0.59
CA SER A 526 0.13 -12.93 0.55
C SER A 526 -1.30 -12.85 0.02
N TYR A 527 -2.31 -12.92 0.89
CA TYR A 527 -3.71 -12.69 0.48
C TYR A 527 -4.10 -11.19 0.43
N TRP A 528 -3.25 -10.30 0.96
CA TRP A 528 -3.63 -8.91 1.20
C TRP A 528 -3.35 -7.97 0.03
N ALA A 529 -2.10 -7.90 -0.45
CA ALA A 529 -1.75 -7.05 -1.59
C ALA A 529 -0.77 -7.75 -2.53
N PRO A 530 -0.79 -7.43 -3.84
CA PRO A 530 0.19 -7.94 -4.78
C PRO A 530 1.62 -7.55 -4.37
N ALA A 531 2.53 -8.50 -4.51
CA ALA A 531 3.96 -8.25 -4.40
C ALA A 531 4.45 -7.33 -5.54
N ASN A 532 5.51 -6.59 -5.31
CA ASN A 532 6.08 -5.76 -6.37
C ASN A 532 6.69 -6.60 -7.49
N ILE A 533 6.35 -6.23 -8.73
CA ILE A 533 6.87 -6.86 -9.95
C ILE A 533 8.13 -6.18 -10.50
N GLY A 534 8.74 -5.30 -9.70
CA GLY A 534 9.92 -4.52 -10.03
C GLY A 534 10.41 -3.72 -8.81
N PRO A 535 11.51 -2.95 -8.94
CA PRO A 535 12.11 -2.23 -7.83
C PRO A 535 11.37 -0.91 -7.55
N TYR A 536 10.29 -0.97 -6.77
CA TYR A 536 9.51 0.19 -6.33
C TYR A 536 8.87 -0.09 -4.97
N SER A 537 8.35 0.94 -4.29
CA SER A 537 7.48 0.79 -3.12
C SER A 537 6.03 0.97 -3.51
N GLN A 538 5.10 0.28 -2.86
CA GLN A 538 3.66 0.52 -3.05
C GLN A 538 3.29 1.95 -2.71
N ALA A 539 3.89 2.51 -1.66
CA ALA A 539 3.65 3.90 -1.26
C ALA A 539 4.88 4.53 -0.60
N ILE A 540 5.02 5.85 -0.76
CA ILE A 540 5.99 6.69 -0.03
C ILE A 540 5.24 7.83 0.65
N SER A 541 5.47 8.02 1.95
CA SER A 541 4.82 9.00 2.82
C SER A 541 5.83 9.96 3.43
N ILE A 542 5.58 11.26 3.31
CA ILE A 542 6.39 12.34 3.90
C ILE A 542 5.51 13.33 4.68
N PRO A 543 6.00 13.99 5.75
CA PRO A 543 5.25 15.06 6.42
C PRO A 543 5.12 16.26 5.51
N LEU A 544 3.95 16.90 5.45
CA LEU A 544 3.76 18.17 4.74
C LEU A 544 4.75 19.24 5.23
N ALA A 545 5.04 19.25 6.54
CA ALA A 545 5.99 20.15 7.16
C ALA A 545 7.42 20.03 6.58
N SER A 546 7.78 18.88 6.00
CA SER A 546 9.09 18.69 5.37
C SER A 546 9.31 19.56 4.13
N LEU A 547 8.23 20.05 3.51
CA LEU A 547 8.25 20.94 2.36
C LEU A 547 8.52 22.41 2.72
N SER A 548 8.33 22.80 3.98
CA SER A 548 8.59 24.17 4.46
C SER A 548 10.07 24.45 4.65
N SER A 549 10.49 25.67 4.31
CA SER A 549 11.86 26.15 4.54
C SER A 549 12.23 26.25 6.02
N SER A 550 11.24 26.45 6.90
CA SER A 550 11.41 26.81 8.31
C SER A 550 11.26 25.67 9.32
N SER A 551 10.93 24.44 8.86
CA SER A 551 10.62 23.32 9.74
C SER A 551 11.54 22.10 9.54
N SER A 552 12.22 21.70 10.62
CA SER A 552 12.96 20.43 10.76
C SER A 552 12.20 19.40 11.60
N SER A 553 10.96 19.69 12.02
CA SER A 553 10.23 18.85 12.95
C SER A 553 9.66 17.60 12.27
N VAL A 554 9.74 16.48 12.98
CA VAL A 554 9.08 15.19 12.65
C VAL A 554 7.60 15.23 13.10
N GLY A 555 6.97 16.41 13.05
CA GLY A 555 5.77 16.74 13.82
C GLY A 555 4.47 16.02 13.41
N ASP A 556 3.53 16.03 14.35
CA ASP A 556 2.17 15.45 14.34
C ASP A 556 1.19 16.19 13.40
N GLY A 557 1.53 16.25 12.11
CA GLY A 557 0.77 16.96 11.08
C GLY A 557 0.42 16.10 9.86
N PRO A 558 -0.29 16.69 8.87
CA PRO A 558 -0.65 16.04 7.64
C PRO A 558 0.58 15.45 6.93
N ARG A 559 0.40 14.26 6.36
CA ARG A 559 1.38 13.57 5.55
C ARG A 559 0.88 13.45 4.11
N LEU A 560 1.82 13.58 3.19
CA LEU A 560 1.61 13.43 1.76
C LEU A 560 2.06 12.03 1.36
N VAL A 561 1.16 11.29 0.73
CA VAL A 561 1.37 9.90 0.32
C VAL A 561 1.31 9.80 -1.19
N THR A 562 2.37 9.27 -1.79
CA THR A 562 2.43 8.92 -3.21
C THR A 562 2.33 7.41 -3.36
N ILE A 563 1.58 6.91 -4.33
CA ILE A 563 1.27 5.49 -4.47
C ILE A 563 1.63 5.00 -5.87
N ALA A 564 2.16 3.78 -5.95
CA ALA A 564 2.47 3.12 -7.20
C ALA A 564 1.21 2.77 -8.00
N GLY A 565 1.35 2.59 -9.30
CA GLY A 565 0.26 2.10 -10.14
C GLY A 565 -0.19 0.70 -9.72
N GLN A 566 -1.50 0.48 -9.70
CA GLN A 566 -2.13 -0.77 -9.26
C GLN A 566 -2.77 -1.50 -10.43
N ILE A 567 -2.21 -2.67 -10.77
CA ILE A 567 -2.77 -3.62 -11.74
C ILE A 567 -3.54 -4.73 -11.02
N PRO A 568 -4.52 -5.38 -11.66
CA PRO A 568 -5.45 -6.29 -10.99
C PRO A 568 -4.85 -7.68 -10.84
N LEU A 569 -3.72 -7.82 -10.15
CA LEU A 569 -3.17 -9.14 -9.82
C LEU A 569 -3.94 -9.75 -8.64
N VAL A 570 -4.20 -11.05 -8.69
CA VAL A 570 -4.63 -11.82 -7.52
C VAL A 570 -3.42 -11.93 -6.58
N PRO A 571 -3.44 -11.35 -5.36
CA PRO A 571 -2.26 -11.23 -4.50
C PRO A 571 -1.52 -12.55 -4.23
N ALA A 572 -2.27 -13.62 -3.99
CA ALA A 572 -1.72 -14.90 -3.58
C ALA A 572 -0.97 -15.62 -4.72
N THR A 573 -1.45 -15.48 -5.95
CA THR A 573 -0.91 -16.19 -7.12
C THR A 573 -0.02 -15.30 -8.00
N MET A 574 -0.13 -13.97 -7.87
CA MET A 574 0.51 -12.99 -8.74
C MET A 574 0.11 -13.13 -10.23
N THR A 575 -1.08 -13.66 -10.49
CA THR A 575 -1.67 -13.78 -11.84
C THR A 575 -2.84 -12.81 -12.00
N LEU A 576 -3.19 -12.45 -13.23
CA LEU A 576 -4.45 -11.75 -13.50
C LEU A 576 -5.65 -12.68 -13.22
N PRO A 577 -6.83 -12.13 -12.89
CA PRO A 577 -8.08 -12.88 -12.83
C PRO A 577 -8.26 -13.74 -14.08
N PRO A 578 -8.67 -15.01 -13.93
CA PRO A 578 -8.86 -15.89 -15.07
C PRO A 578 -9.89 -15.28 -16.02
N ILE A 579 -9.55 -15.25 -17.30
CA ILE A 579 -10.48 -14.89 -18.37
C ILE A 579 -11.11 -16.21 -18.82
N SER A 580 -12.36 -16.49 -18.44
CA SER A 580 -13.12 -17.56 -19.07
C SER A 580 -13.37 -17.14 -20.52
N GLY A 581 -13.04 -18.00 -21.49
CA GLY A 581 -13.23 -17.69 -22.92
C GLY A 581 -14.68 -17.35 -23.31
N ASP A 582 -15.65 -17.70 -22.44
CA ASP A 582 -17.07 -17.45 -22.62
C ASP A 582 -17.60 -16.20 -21.89
N GLU A 583 -16.78 -15.55 -21.04
CA GLU A 583 -17.20 -14.37 -20.28
C GLU A 583 -17.24 -13.10 -21.15
N PRO A 584 -18.28 -12.25 -21.03
CA PRO A 584 -18.31 -10.97 -21.72
C PRO A 584 -17.08 -10.10 -21.40
N GLU A 585 -16.54 -9.40 -22.40
CA GLU A 585 -15.40 -8.46 -22.26
C GLU A 585 -15.62 -7.47 -21.10
N GLN A 586 -16.86 -7.01 -20.91
CA GLN A 586 -17.26 -6.12 -19.83
C GLN A 586 -17.12 -6.74 -18.44
N GLU A 587 -17.45 -8.03 -18.25
CA GLU A 587 -17.34 -8.68 -16.93
C GLU A 587 -15.89 -8.87 -16.52
N THR A 588 -15.04 -9.24 -17.49
CA THR A 588 -13.58 -9.29 -17.30
C THR A 588 -13.05 -7.91 -16.91
N LEU A 589 -13.46 -6.86 -17.62
CA LEU A 589 -13.04 -5.48 -17.31
C LEU A 589 -13.55 -5.01 -15.95
N ASN A 590 -14.81 -5.27 -15.60
CA ASN A 590 -15.40 -4.91 -14.30
C ASN A 590 -14.63 -5.54 -13.14
N THR A 591 -14.28 -6.83 -13.27
CA THR A 591 -13.45 -7.57 -12.32
C THR A 591 -12.07 -6.91 -12.18
N GLN A 592 -11.43 -6.59 -13.30
CA GLN A 592 -10.12 -5.95 -13.29
C GLN A 592 -10.18 -4.52 -12.69
N LEU A 593 -11.20 -3.72 -13.02
CA LEU A 593 -11.42 -2.38 -12.47
C LEU A 593 -11.60 -2.41 -10.95
N ALA A 594 -12.46 -3.29 -10.45
CA ALA A 594 -12.72 -3.39 -9.03
C ALA A 594 -11.50 -3.91 -8.26
N LEU A 595 -10.79 -4.93 -8.78
CA LEU A 595 -9.67 -5.55 -8.08
C LEU A 595 -8.46 -4.62 -7.97
N SER A 596 -8.09 -3.95 -9.06
CA SER A 596 -7.00 -2.96 -9.04
C SER A 596 -7.33 -1.75 -8.16
N LEU A 597 -8.58 -1.29 -8.15
CA LEU A 597 -9.04 -0.23 -7.26
C LEU A 597 -9.04 -0.68 -5.78
N GLN A 598 -9.35 -1.95 -5.50
CA GLN A 598 -9.22 -2.52 -4.16
C GLN A 598 -7.79 -2.47 -3.64
N HIS A 599 -6.81 -2.81 -4.49
CA HIS A 599 -5.40 -2.74 -4.10
C HIS A 599 -4.99 -1.32 -3.73
N LEU A 600 -5.41 -0.33 -4.54
CA LEU A 600 -5.19 1.09 -4.24
C LEU A 600 -5.79 1.48 -2.89
N TRP A 601 -6.99 0.98 -2.58
CA TRP A 601 -7.67 1.25 -1.31
C TRP A 601 -7.02 0.59 -0.10
N ARG A 602 -6.63 -0.68 -0.23
CA ARG A 602 -5.93 -1.42 0.84
C ARG A 602 -4.61 -0.74 1.18
N ILE A 603 -3.83 -0.37 0.17
CA ILE A 603 -2.57 0.38 0.35
C ILE A 603 -2.85 1.74 1.01
N GLY A 604 -3.85 2.48 0.53
CA GLY A 604 -4.24 3.77 1.09
C GLY A 604 -4.60 3.67 2.57
N LEU A 605 -5.44 2.72 2.95
CA LEU A 605 -5.83 2.48 4.34
C LEU A 605 -4.64 2.09 5.22
N GLU A 606 -3.73 1.24 4.72
CA GLU A 606 -2.54 0.80 5.45
C GLU A 606 -1.59 1.95 5.78
N VAL A 607 -1.41 2.89 4.86
CA VAL A 607 -0.55 4.06 5.06
C VAL A 607 -1.31 5.27 5.61
N GLY A 608 -2.55 5.06 6.09
CA GLY A 608 -3.35 6.05 6.78
C GLY A 608 -3.93 7.17 5.90
N VAL A 609 -4.06 6.94 4.59
CA VAL A 609 -4.74 7.89 3.69
C VAL A 609 -6.19 8.05 4.11
N GLN A 610 -6.57 9.30 4.32
CA GLN A 610 -7.91 9.75 4.67
C GLN A 610 -8.63 10.37 3.46
N TRP A 611 -7.89 10.90 2.48
CA TRP A 611 -8.46 11.53 1.28
C TRP A 611 -7.54 11.40 0.06
N TRP A 612 -8.12 11.18 -1.12
CA TRP A 612 -7.42 11.22 -2.41
C TRP A 612 -7.59 12.58 -3.06
N SER A 613 -6.54 13.12 -3.66
CA SER A 613 -6.61 14.39 -4.37
C SER A 613 -7.15 14.24 -5.80
N SER A 614 -6.81 13.15 -6.48
CA SER A 614 -7.24 12.81 -7.84
C SER A 614 -6.79 11.39 -8.21
N ALA A 615 -7.35 10.87 -9.31
CA ALA A 615 -6.92 9.59 -9.87
C ALA A 615 -7.00 9.54 -11.41
N VAL A 616 -6.15 8.69 -12.00
CA VAL A 616 -6.20 8.27 -13.40
C VAL A 616 -6.36 6.76 -13.50
N ALA A 617 -7.17 6.30 -14.44
CA ALA A 617 -7.21 4.91 -14.88
C ALA A 617 -6.58 4.79 -16.28
N TYR A 618 -5.48 4.06 -16.39
CA TYR A 618 -4.85 3.76 -17.67
C TYR A 618 -5.49 2.54 -18.31
N PHE A 619 -5.72 2.57 -19.62
CA PHE A 619 -6.20 1.45 -20.41
C PHE A 619 -5.27 1.20 -21.60
N PRO A 620 -4.99 -0.07 -21.96
CA PRO A 620 -4.20 -0.38 -23.14
C PRO A 620 -5.02 -0.10 -24.42
N SER A 621 -4.33 0.38 -25.45
CA SER A 621 -4.91 0.67 -26.74
C SER A 621 -5.21 -0.63 -27.46
N THR A 622 -6.32 -0.65 -28.19
CA THR A 622 -6.78 -1.87 -28.85
C THR A 622 -6.09 -2.13 -30.20
N SER A 623 -5.11 -1.30 -30.56
CA SER A 623 -4.39 -1.28 -31.83
C SER A 623 -2.99 -1.91 -31.72
N ALA A 624 -2.91 -3.20 -31.40
CA ALA A 624 -1.66 -3.95 -31.55
C ALA A 624 -1.92 -5.39 -32.03
N SER A 625 -1.50 -5.62 -33.29
CA SER A 625 -1.34 -6.87 -34.05
C SER A 625 -2.40 -7.20 -35.14
N PRO A 626 -2.13 -6.86 -36.42
CA PRO A 626 -2.88 -7.30 -37.60
C PRO A 626 -2.40 -8.66 -38.15
N SER A 627 -1.97 -9.62 -37.32
CA SER A 627 -1.42 -10.90 -37.80
C SER A 627 -2.28 -12.11 -37.48
N THR A 628 -3.59 -12.06 -37.71
CA THR A 628 -4.41 -13.22 -38.18
C THR A 628 -5.86 -12.81 -38.41
N PRO A 629 -6.45 -12.98 -39.61
CA PRO A 629 -7.87 -12.81 -39.82
C PRO A 629 -8.60 -14.09 -39.39
N SER A 630 -8.89 -14.24 -38.10
CA SER A 630 -9.86 -15.24 -37.63
C SER A 630 -11.21 -14.58 -37.35
N SER A 631 -12.12 -14.72 -38.32
CA SER A 631 -13.56 -15.02 -38.18
C SER A 631 -14.25 -14.71 -36.83
N LEU A 632 -15.31 -13.89 -36.93
CA LEU A 632 -16.28 -13.40 -35.93
C LEU A 632 -15.88 -12.15 -35.11
N SER A 633 -16.36 -11.01 -35.62
CA SER A 633 -16.42 -9.68 -35.01
C SER A 633 -17.06 -9.69 -33.61
N THR A 634 -16.25 -9.78 -32.56
CA THR A 634 -16.58 -9.26 -31.23
C THR A 634 -16.26 -7.76 -31.22
N THR A 635 -17.28 -6.91 -31.19
CA THR A 635 -17.12 -5.45 -31.16
C THR A 635 -16.41 -5.05 -29.87
N LYS A 636 -15.12 -4.70 -29.94
CA LYS A 636 -14.34 -4.27 -28.76
C LYS A 636 -14.99 -3.04 -28.11
N MET A 637 -15.01 -3.01 -26.77
CA MET A 637 -15.60 -1.89 -26.02
C MET A 637 -14.89 -0.55 -26.30
N PRO A 638 -15.61 0.54 -26.63
CA PRO A 638 -15.01 1.84 -26.88
C PRO A 638 -14.45 2.47 -25.60
N MET A 639 -13.39 3.29 -25.74
CA MET A 639 -12.74 3.96 -24.60
C MET A 639 -13.68 4.84 -23.78
N SER A 640 -14.67 5.49 -24.40
CA SER A 640 -15.69 6.26 -23.68
C SER A 640 -16.49 5.41 -22.70
N ALA A 641 -16.83 4.17 -23.07
CA ALA A 641 -17.53 3.23 -22.19
C ALA A 641 -16.62 2.73 -21.04
N LYS A 642 -15.35 2.44 -21.35
CA LYS A 642 -14.35 2.08 -20.33
C LYS A 642 -14.15 3.20 -19.30
N ALA A 643 -14.09 4.46 -19.76
CA ALA A 643 -13.97 5.64 -18.91
C ALA A 643 -15.19 5.82 -17.99
N LYS A 644 -16.42 5.67 -18.53
CA LYS A 644 -17.66 5.70 -17.74
C LYS A 644 -17.70 4.60 -16.68
N LEU A 645 -17.29 3.38 -17.01
CA LEU A 645 -17.22 2.26 -16.05
C LEU A 645 -16.19 2.51 -14.95
N ALA A 646 -14.99 2.99 -15.28
CA ALA A 646 -13.98 3.35 -14.29
C ALA A 646 -14.45 4.47 -13.36
N TYR A 647 -15.09 5.51 -13.90
CA TYR A 647 -15.66 6.58 -13.08
C TYR A 647 -16.77 6.07 -12.17
N LYS A 648 -17.63 5.17 -12.65
CA LYS A 648 -18.65 4.50 -11.83
C LYS A 648 -18.00 3.71 -10.68
N ALA A 649 -16.92 2.98 -10.94
CA ALA A 649 -16.16 2.27 -9.91
C ALA A 649 -15.57 3.24 -8.87
N TRP A 650 -14.91 4.31 -9.33
CA TRP A 650 -14.34 5.37 -8.48
C TRP A 650 -15.39 5.99 -7.57
N LYS A 651 -16.54 6.37 -8.15
CA LYS A 651 -17.68 6.95 -7.43
C LYS A 651 -18.24 5.98 -6.38
N SER A 652 -18.49 4.73 -6.76
CA SER A 652 -18.99 3.71 -5.85
C SER A 652 -18.05 3.44 -4.67
N ALA A 653 -16.73 3.44 -4.91
CA ALA A 653 -15.75 3.25 -3.84
C ALA A 653 -15.74 4.40 -2.81
N HIS A 654 -15.98 5.65 -3.25
CA HIS A 654 -16.06 6.84 -2.38
C HIS A 654 -17.39 6.95 -1.63
N GLN A 655 -18.48 6.54 -2.28
CA GLN A 655 -19.84 6.62 -1.72
C GLN A 655 -20.20 5.42 -0.85
N TRP A 656 -19.24 4.51 -0.60
CA TRP A 656 -19.43 3.39 0.30
C TRP A 656 -19.86 3.88 1.70
N PRO A 657 -20.98 3.36 2.26
CA PRO A 657 -21.45 3.78 3.57
C PRO A 657 -20.39 3.52 4.64
N SER A 658 -19.74 4.59 5.13
CA SER A 658 -18.87 4.49 6.30
C SER A 658 -19.76 4.33 7.54
N LYS A 659 -19.45 3.38 8.44
CA LYS A 659 -20.21 3.03 9.66
C LYS A 659 -20.55 4.19 10.62
N ALA A 660 -20.11 5.41 10.36
CA ALA A 660 -20.18 6.55 11.27
C ALA A 660 -21.38 7.52 11.06
N SER A 661 -22.41 7.19 10.26
CA SER A 661 -23.34 8.26 9.85
C SER A 661 -24.83 7.96 9.63
N SER A 662 -25.36 6.84 10.12
CA SER A 662 -26.81 6.58 10.06
C SER A 662 -27.51 6.94 11.38
N SER A 663 -27.62 8.24 11.69
CA SER A 663 -28.52 8.71 12.76
C SER A 663 -29.66 9.62 12.30
N ASP A 664 -29.65 10.19 11.09
CA ASP A 664 -30.73 11.08 10.64
C ASP A 664 -31.12 10.75 9.21
N PHE A 665 -32.16 9.95 9.02
CA PHE A 665 -33.04 9.95 7.84
C PHE A 665 -34.25 9.07 8.17
N SER A 666 -35.27 9.67 8.79
CA SER A 666 -36.65 9.18 8.67
C SER A 666 -37.22 9.79 7.39
N PRO A 667 -37.77 9.02 6.45
CA PRO A 667 -38.43 9.58 5.29
C PRO A 667 -39.79 10.13 5.73
N GLU A 668 -39.95 11.46 5.68
CA GLU A 668 -41.26 12.11 5.72
C GLU A 668 -42.05 11.72 4.46
N ASN A 669 -43.27 11.25 4.69
CA ASN A 669 -44.25 10.88 3.68
C ASN A 669 -44.77 12.11 2.95
N SER A 670 -44.97 11.93 1.65
CA SER A 670 -45.77 12.79 0.78
C SER A 670 -47.24 12.67 1.12
N ASP A 671 -47.92 13.82 1.07
CA ASP A 671 -49.33 14.09 1.36
C ASP A 671 -50.34 13.18 0.63
N GLY A 672 -51.47 12.96 1.31
CA GLY A 672 -52.70 12.38 0.77
C GLY A 672 -53.80 12.36 1.85
N ASP A 673 -54.64 13.40 1.84
CA ASP A 673 -55.82 13.63 2.67
C ASP A 673 -56.86 12.48 2.63
N ASP A 674 -57.48 12.17 3.77
CA ASP A 674 -58.92 12.39 4.07
C ASP A 674 -59.50 11.38 5.11
N ASP A 675 -60.00 11.99 6.20
CA ASP A 675 -61.26 11.74 6.92
C ASP A 675 -61.67 10.37 7.51
N SER A 676 -61.70 10.38 8.85
CA SER A 676 -62.85 10.06 9.74
C SER A 676 -63.17 8.62 10.20
N GLU A 677 -63.14 8.51 11.53
CA GLU A 677 -64.06 7.82 12.46
C GLU A 677 -64.04 6.28 12.64
N ASP A 678 -64.03 5.94 13.94
CA ASP A 678 -64.62 4.79 14.63
C ASP A 678 -63.89 3.43 14.79
N SER A 679 -63.58 3.20 16.08
CA SER A 679 -63.96 2.04 16.89
C SER A 679 -63.13 0.73 16.87
N GLU A 680 -62.69 0.41 18.09
CA GLU A 680 -62.73 -0.91 18.76
C GLU A 680 -62.01 -2.13 18.16
N ASN A 681 -61.06 -2.63 18.96
CA ASN A 681 -60.74 -4.02 19.28
C ASN A 681 -60.65 -5.05 18.13
N GLU A 682 -59.48 -5.67 17.97
CA GLU A 682 -59.22 -7.05 18.41
C GLU A 682 -57.86 -7.54 17.86
N ASP A 683 -57.17 -8.29 18.71
CA ASP A 683 -55.91 -8.95 18.43
C ASP A 683 -55.97 -9.84 17.18
N SER A 684 -55.07 -9.62 16.23
CA SER A 684 -54.51 -10.71 15.43
C SER A 684 -53.14 -10.31 14.89
N ASP A 685 -52.22 -11.27 14.98
CA ASP A 685 -50.83 -11.21 14.57
C ASP A 685 -50.68 -10.67 13.14
N ASP A 686 -49.80 -9.68 12.94
CA ASP A 686 -49.24 -9.44 11.62
C ASP A 686 -47.73 -9.27 11.66
N GLU A 687 -47.11 -10.23 10.99
CA GLU A 687 -45.77 -10.27 10.48
C GLU A 687 -45.44 -8.97 9.73
N ASN A 688 -44.54 -8.17 10.29
CA ASN A 688 -43.55 -7.45 9.48
C ASN A 688 -42.36 -7.10 10.37
N GLY A 689 -41.63 -8.14 10.75
CA GLY A 689 -40.27 -8.00 11.25
C GLY A 689 -39.33 -7.50 10.14
N PRO A 690 -38.22 -6.83 10.49
CA PRO A 690 -37.28 -6.30 9.53
C PRO A 690 -36.76 -7.42 8.60
N ASP A 691 -36.70 -7.15 7.31
CA ASP A 691 -36.31 -8.14 6.30
C ASP A 691 -34.87 -8.67 6.56
N LEU A 692 -34.59 -9.87 6.07
CA LEU A 692 -33.37 -10.63 6.30
C LEU A 692 -32.06 -9.89 5.95
N TRP A 693 -32.12 -8.82 5.16
CA TRP A 693 -31.02 -7.92 4.85
C TRP A 693 -30.70 -6.98 6.03
N ASP A 694 -31.70 -6.43 6.70
CA ASP A 694 -31.53 -5.48 7.80
C ASP A 694 -30.96 -6.14 9.06
N ARG A 695 -31.28 -7.42 9.30
CA ARG A 695 -30.74 -8.20 10.43
C ARG A 695 -29.28 -8.62 10.24
N LYS A 696 -28.79 -8.68 9.00
CA LYS A 696 -27.46 -9.20 8.67
C LYS A 696 -26.38 -8.13 8.55
N PHE A 697 -26.75 -6.86 8.31
CA PHE A 697 -25.77 -5.82 7.97
C PHE A 697 -25.97 -4.48 8.70
N ASN A 698 -26.93 -4.36 9.62
CA ASN A 698 -27.19 -3.11 10.34
C ASN A 698 -26.76 -3.18 11.84
N PRO A 699 -25.60 -2.59 12.22
CA PRO A 699 -25.09 -2.65 13.60
C PRO A 699 -25.94 -1.88 14.61
N LYS A 700 -26.87 -1.02 14.16
CA LYS A 700 -27.68 -0.16 15.03
C LYS A 700 -28.71 -0.94 15.86
N TYR A 701 -29.00 -2.19 15.48
CA TYR A 701 -29.85 -3.11 16.24
C TYR A 701 -29.06 -4.03 17.17
N MET A 702 -27.74 -3.84 17.33
CA MET A 702 -26.86 -4.76 18.09
C MET A 702 -26.30 -4.21 19.42
N SER A 703 -26.52 -2.96 19.83
CA SER A 703 -26.01 -2.51 21.16
C SER A 703 -26.67 -1.24 21.73
N PHE A 704 -27.53 -1.40 22.72
CA PHE A 704 -27.81 -0.37 23.74
C PHE A 704 -27.13 -0.80 25.05
N ALA A 705 -26.05 -0.10 25.48
CA ALA A 705 -25.64 0.16 26.88
C ALA A 705 -24.24 0.81 27.02
N THR A 706 -24.23 2.12 27.33
CA THR A 706 -23.40 2.88 28.31
C THR A 706 -21.85 2.86 28.34
N THR A 707 -21.26 3.96 27.83
CA THR A 707 -20.38 5.00 28.46
C THR A 707 -19.32 4.70 29.55
N SER A 708 -18.05 5.09 29.33
CA SER A 708 -17.29 6.20 30.00
C SER A 708 -15.76 6.10 29.82
N SER A 709 -15.05 7.18 30.13
CA SER A 709 -13.84 7.78 29.49
C SER A 709 -12.48 7.61 30.20
N SER A 710 -11.35 7.61 29.46
CA SER A 710 -10.28 8.66 29.50
C SER A 710 -8.91 8.28 28.86
N SER A 711 -8.38 9.24 28.09
CA SER A 711 -6.98 9.61 27.73
C SER A 711 -5.96 8.61 27.16
N SER A 712 -5.88 8.55 25.82
CA SER A 712 -4.69 8.34 24.98
C SER A 712 -5.03 8.78 23.53
N PRO A 713 -4.08 9.16 22.66
CA PRO A 713 -4.38 9.86 21.40
C PRO A 713 -5.30 9.00 20.52
N THR A 714 -6.46 9.57 20.20
CA THR A 714 -7.58 8.93 19.52
C THR A 714 -7.21 8.42 18.12
N SER A 715 -6.76 7.17 17.99
CA SER A 715 -6.74 6.46 16.70
C SER A 715 -8.11 5.84 16.45
N GLY A 716 -9.04 6.65 15.92
CA GLY A 716 -10.25 6.11 15.29
C GLY A 716 -9.85 5.23 14.10
N GLU A 717 -10.63 4.19 13.81
CA GLU A 717 -10.43 3.34 12.63
C GLU A 717 -10.07 4.17 11.39
N SER A 718 -8.96 3.85 10.73
CA SER A 718 -8.54 4.52 9.49
C SER A 718 -9.68 4.45 8.47
N ALA A 719 -10.25 5.60 8.14
CA ALA A 719 -11.36 5.73 7.21
C ALA A 719 -10.90 6.36 5.90
N LEU A 720 -11.40 5.86 4.77
CA LEU A 720 -11.13 6.38 3.43
C LEU A 720 -12.39 6.26 2.57
N PRO A 721 -13.00 7.37 2.11
CA PRO A 721 -12.73 8.74 2.55
C PRO A 721 -13.09 8.96 4.02
N ASP A 722 -12.27 9.74 4.73
CA ASP A 722 -12.62 10.29 6.04
C ASP A 722 -13.27 11.66 5.87
N TRP A 723 -14.59 11.72 5.91
CA TRP A 723 -15.32 12.97 5.75
C TRP A 723 -15.05 13.99 6.87
N LYS A 724 -14.46 13.58 8.00
CA LYS A 724 -14.18 14.47 9.15
C LYS A 724 -13.04 15.44 8.85
N ILE A 725 -12.10 15.07 7.96
CA ILE A 725 -10.98 15.95 7.62
C ILE A 725 -11.38 17.10 6.69
N LEU A 726 -12.55 17.03 6.06
CA LEU A 726 -13.02 18.06 5.14
C LEU A 726 -13.58 19.28 5.87
N SER A 727 -13.24 20.48 5.39
CA SER A 727 -13.75 21.73 5.95
C SER A 727 -15.22 21.94 5.58
N ASN A 728 -16.00 22.49 6.53
CA ASN A 728 -17.47 22.49 6.48
C ASN A 728 -18.10 23.63 5.66
N LYS A 729 -17.32 24.35 4.84
CA LYS A 729 -17.80 25.57 4.13
C LYS A 729 -18.86 25.30 3.06
N ILE A 730 -19.05 24.05 2.64
CA ILE A 730 -20.07 23.64 1.68
C ILE A 730 -21.40 23.32 2.41
N SER A 731 -22.55 23.71 1.87
CA SER A 731 -23.89 23.53 2.47
C SER A 731 -24.22 22.06 2.82
N LYS A 732 -24.80 21.80 4.01
CA LYS A 732 -25.14 20.45 4.53
C LYS A 732 -25.97 19.57 3.58
N LYS A 733 -26.79 20.15 2.68
CA LYS A 733 -27.61 19.38 1.70
C LYS A 733 -26.84 18.92 0.45
N GLN A 734 -25.70 19.54 0.11
CA GLN A 734 -24.82 19.12 -1.02
C GLN A 734 -23.73 18.12 -0.59
N LYS A 735 -23.38 18.05 0.71
CA LYS A 735 -22.20 17.35 1.26
C LYS A 735 -22.00 15.88 0.91
N ARG A 736 -23.06 15.10 0.67
CA ARG A 736 -22.95 13.63 0.50
C ARG A 736 -23.13 13.13 -0.94
N LYS A 737 -23.59 13.97 -1.87
CA LYS A 737 -23.89 13.54 -3.24
C LYS A 737 -22.88 14.01 -4.30
N THR A 738 -22.03 15.01 -4.03
CA THR A 738 -21.30 15.71 -5.11
C THR A 738 -19.78 15.93 -4.93
N ILE A 739 -19.18 15.78 -3.75
CA ILE A 739 -17.73 16.02 -3.59
C ILE A 739 -16.97 14.72 -3.84
N LEU A 740 -16.48 14.55 -5.07
CA LEU A 740 -15.60 13.45 -5.48
C LEU A 740 -14.26 14.03 -5.94
N PRO A 741 -13.13 13.40 -5.59
CA PRO A 741 -11.86 13.79 -6.18
C PRO A 741 -11.90 13.62 -7.71
N PRO A 742 -11.32 14.57 -8.48
CA PRO A 742 -11.34 14.54 -9.93
C PRO A 742 -10.71 13.25 -10.48
N PHE A 743 -11.30 12.78 -11.58
CA PHE A 743 -10.95 11.53 -12.25
C PHE A 743 -10.92 11.72 -13.76
N PHE A 744 -9.98 11.07 -14.43
CA PHE A 744 -9.94 10.92 -15.88
C PHE A 744 -9.37 9.55 -16.27
N ALA A 745 -9.65 9.12 -17.49
CA ALA A 745 -9.09 7.92 -18.08
C ALA A 745 -8.09 8.25 -19.19
N ALA A 746 -7.02 7.47 -19.28
CA ALA A 746 -5.97 7.63 -20.27
C ALA A 746 -5.78 6.35 -21.07
N GLU A 747 -5.84 6.44 -22.40
CA GLU A 747 -5.46 5.35 -23.29
C GLU A 747 -3.95 5.41 -23.56
N VAL A 748 -3.25 4.33 -23.25
CA VAL A 748 -1.81 4.14 -23.49
C VAL A 748 -1.62 2.90 -24.37
N ALA A 749 -0.44 2.65 -24.92
CA ALA A 749 -0.25 1.49 -25.81
C ALA A 749 -0.41 0.15 -25.06
N GLU A 750 0.32 -0.04 -23.97
CA GLU A 750 0.32 -1.31 -23.22
C GLU A 750 0.51 -1.08 -21.72
N LEU A 751 0.01 -2.01 -20.92
CA LEU A 751 0.17 -2.05 -19.46
C LEU A 751 0.99 -3.27 -19.02
N PRO A 752 1.65 -3.20 -17.84
CA PRO A 752 2.39 -4.33 -17.30
C PRO A 752 1.53 -5.59 -17.20
N ARG A 753 2.12 -6.75 -17.49
CA ARG A 753 1.44 -8.06 -17.49
C ARG A 753 0.24 -8.14 -18.45
N SER A 754 0.11 -7.22 -19.41
CA SER A 754 -1.06 -7.12 -20.28
C SER A 754 -2.36 -6.93 -19.50
N ALA A 755 -2.29 -6.21 -18.36
CA ALA A 755 -3.46 -5.83 -17.60
C ALA A 755 -4.43 -5.01 -18.46
N GLY A 756 -5.74 -5.16 -18.21
CA GLY A 756 -6.79 -4.39 -18.87
C GLY A 756 -6.97 -2.99 -18.29
N VAL A 757 -6.47 -2.73 -17.08
CA VAL A 757 -6.49 -1.41 -16.44
C VAL A 757 -5.39 -1.30 -15.37
N GLU A 758 -4.86 -0.09 -15.19
CA GLU A 758 -3.98 0.28 -14.08
C GLU A 758 -4.51 1.56 -13.41
N TRP A 759 -4.75 1.52 -12.09
CA TRP A 759 -5.15 2.70 -11.32
C TRP A 759 -3.94 3.42 -10.73
N HIS A 760 -3.97 4.75 -10.76
CA HIS A 760 -2.98 5.59 -10.07
C HIS A 760 -3.67 6.80 -9.43
N ALA A 761 -3.55 6.93 -8.10
CA ALA A 761 -3.92 8.15 -7.39
C ALA A 761 -2.69 9.04 -7.25
N HIS A 762 -2.77 10.30 -7.69
CA HIS A 762 -1.60 11.18 -7.76
C HIS A 762 -1.11 11.63 -6.38
N LEU A 763 -2.02 11.83 -5.42
CA LEU A 763 -1.67 12.19 -4.04
C LEU A 763 -2.74 11.72 -3.04
N GLY A 764 -2.30 11.06 -1.97
CA GLY A 764 -3.09 10.77 -0.78
C GLY A 764 -2.72 11.70 0.37
N ILE A 765 -3.71 12.07 1.18
CA ILE A 765 -3.55 12.89 2.39
C ILE A 765 -3.79 12.00 3.59
N ALA A 766 -2.81 11.90 4.48
CA ALA A 766 -2.84 11.10 5.70
C ALA A 766 -2.57 11.96 6.94
N ASN A 767 -2.88 11.45 8.13
CA ASN A 767 -2.67 12.12 9.42
C ASN A 767 -3.14 13.60 9.46
N SER A 768 -4.26 13.88 8.79
CA SER A 768 -4.84 15.22 8.75
C SER A 768 -5.88 15.37 9.85
N ALA A 769 -5.79 16.46 10.61
CA ALA A 769 -6.77 16.76 11.64
C ALA A 769 -8.13 17.13 11.02
N ALA A 770 -9.20 17.07 11.83
CA ALA A 770 -10.54 17.40 11.37
C ALA A 770 -10.60 18.80 10.74
N LYS A 771 -11.34 18.93 9.62
CA LYS A 771 -11.56 20.17 8.86
C LYS A 771 -10.30 20.84 8.28
N ARG A 772 -9.18 20.11 8.13
CA ARG A 772 -7.91 20.64 7.57
C ARG A 772 -7.73 20.45 6.07
N VAL A 773 -8.61 19.72 5.41
CA VAL A 773 -8.63 19.58 3.95
C VAL A 773 -9.81 20.37 3.39
N GLU A 774 -9.54 21.30 2.48
CA GLU A 774 -10.54 22.10 1.79
C GLU A 774 -10.57 21.71 0.32
N VAL A 775 -11.67 21.08 -0.11
CA VAL A 775 -11.95 20.81 -1.52
C VAL A 775 -12.77 21.99 -2.03
N LEU A 776 -12.20 22.77 -2.94
CA LEU A 776 -12.82 23.99 -3.46
C LEU A 776 -13.79 23.64 -4.60
N ASP A 777 -14.82 24.47 -4.76
CA ASP A 777 -15.78 24.32 -5.86
C ASP A 777 -15.06 24.43 -7.20
N SER A 778 -15.30 23.45 -8.07
CA SER A 778 -14.77 23.46 -9.43
C SER A 778 -15.40 24.59 -10.24
N PHE A 779 -14.61 25.24 -11.08
CA PHE A 779 -15.09 26.30 -11.98
C PHE A 779 -14.49 26.13 -13.38
N LEU A 780 -15.20 26.68 -14.37
CA LEU A 780 -14.75 26.74 -15.75
C LEU A 780 -14.08 28.09 -16.02
N VAL A 781 -13.00 28.06 -16.78
CA VAL A 781 -12.34 29.24 -17.33
C VAL A 781 -12.46 29.16 -18.84
N ASP A 782 -13.19 30.11 -19.44
CA ASP A 782 -13.24 30.27 -20.89
C ASP A 782 -11.98 31.01 -21.35
N VAL A 783 -11.20 30.38 -22.23
CA VAL A 783 -9.95 30.94 -22.74
C VAL A 783 -10.19 31.40 -24.17
N GLU A 784 -10.11 32.72 -24.39
CA GLU A 784 -10.35 33.33 -25.70
C GLU A 784 -9.63 32.57 -26.83
N GLY A 785 -10.43 32.02 -27.75
CA GLY A 785 -9.98 31.31 -28.95
C GLY A 785 -9.47 29.87 -28.73
N MET A 786 -9.61 29.27 -27.54
CA MET A 786 -9.01 27.96 -27.22
C MET A 786 -9.90 26.99 -26.40
N GLY A 787 -11.07 27.42 -25.91
CA GLY A 787 -12.06 26.55 -25.26
C GLY A 787 -12.09 26.63 -23.73
N GLU A 788 -12.91 25.78 -23.12
CA GLU A 788 -13.15 25.75 -21.67
C GLU A 788 -12.15 24.85 -20.93
N VAL A 789 -11.58 25.39 -19.84
CA VAL A 789 -10.71 24.66 -18.91
C VAL A 789 -11.42 24.50 -17.57
N GLU A 790 -11.59 23.27 -17.13
CA GLU A 790 -12.12 22.95 -15.80
C GLU A 790 -11.00 22.96 -14.76
N VAL A 791 -11.23 23.66 -13.66
CA VAL A 791 -10.25 23.85 -12.58
C VAL A 791 -10.76 23.17 -11.31
N HIS A 792 -9.98 22.22 -10.79
CA HIS A 792 -10.21 21.61 -9.48
C HIS A 792 -9.08 21.95 -8.52
N GLN A 793 -9.41 22.26 -7.27
CA GLN A 793 -8.41 22.61 -6.27
C GLN A 793 -8.67 21.91 -4.93
N THR A 794 -7.60 21.37 -4.35
CA THR A 794 -7.61 20.80 -2.99
C THR A 794 -6.50 21.46 -2.18
N ALA A 795 -6.87 22.10 -1.07
CA ALA A 795 -5.95 22.71 -0.12
C ALA A 795 -5.83 21.86 1.15
N VAL A 796 -4.61 21.74 1.68
CA VAL A 796 -4.30 20.99 2.91
C VAL A 796 -3.55 21.90 3.86
N HIS A 797 -4.10 22.11 5.05
CA HIS A 797 -3.53 23.01 6.05
C HIS A 797 -2.88 22.26 7.20
N SER A 798 -1.69 22.68 7.63
CA SER A 798 -1.09 22.20 8.87
C SER A 798 -1.87 22.65 10.12
N PRO A 799 -1.78 21.91 11.24
CA PRO A 799 -2.47 22.24 12.48
C PRO A 799 -1.83 23.43 13.18
N VAL A 800 -2.63 24.43 13.54
CA VAL A 800 -2.18 25.62 14.31
C VAL A 800 -1.68 25.14 15.68
N SER A 801 -0.40 25.36 15.99
CA SER A 801 0.14 25.05 17.31
C SER A 801 -0.46 26.01 18.34
N SER A 802 -1.43 25.57 19.13
CA SER A 802 -1.85 26.29 20.33
C SER A 802 -0.76 26.13 21.39
N SER A 803 0.12 27.13 21.53
CA SER A 803 0.97 27.24 22.71
C SER A 803 0.11 27.71 23.89
N THR A 804 -0.49 26.77 24.59
CA THR A 804 -0.99 26.96 25.96
C THR A 804 -0.78 25.66 26.71
N SER A 805 0.40 25.52 27.32
CA SER A 805 0.54 24.67 28.50
C SER A 805 -0.26 25.34 29.61
N GLY A 806 -1.34 24.67 30.04
CA GLY A 806 -2.04 25.02 31.27
C GLY A 806 -1.08 24.87 32.44
N GLN A 807 -0.97 25.95 33.20
CA GLN A 807 -0.44 25.91 34.55
C GLN A 807 -1.59 26.43 35.40
N ASP A 808 -2.32 25.46 35.97
CA ASP A 808 -3.21 25.68 37.08
C ASP A 808 -2.32 26.08 38.27
N ASP A 809 -2.34 27.36 38.64
CA ASP A 809 -1.91 27.82 39.96
C ASP A 809 -2.93 28.87 40.40
N ASP A 810 -3.86 28.42 41.25
CA ASP A 810 -4.65 29.28 42.14
C ASP A 810 -3.69 29.96 43.12
N ASP A 811 -3.68 31.30 43.19
CA ASP A 811 -3.61 32.01 44.48
C ASP A 811 -3.91 33.51 44.34
N ASP A 812 -4.75 33.97 45.27
CA ASP A 812 -5.27 35.33 45.45
C ASP A 812 -4.17 36.36 45.84
N SER A 813 -4.38 37.62 45.44
CA SER A 813 -4.31 38.86 46.26
C SER A 813 -3.76 40.13 45.54
N ASP A 814 -4.17 41.26 46.09
CA ASP A 814 -4.35 42.61 45.53
C ASP A 814 -3.11 43.49 45.22
N ASP A 815 -3.38 44.54 44.43
CA ASP A 815 -2.79 45.90 44.36
C ASP A 815 -1.28 46.09 44.05
N PHE A 816 -0.97 46.72 42.90
CA PHE A 816 -0.40 48.08 42.80
C PHE A 816 -0.07 48.52 41.34
N GLU A 817 -0.09 49.84 41.13
CA GLU A 817 0.11 50.59 39.88
C GLU A 817 1.49 50.47 39.20
N GLY A 818 1.48 50.59 37.86
CA GLY A 818 2.43 51.44 37.12
C GLY A 818 3.69 50.80 36.51
N GLY A 819 3.78 50.76 35.17
CA GLY A 819 5.06 50.63 34.45
C GLY A 819 4.96 50.07 33.03
N ASN A 820 5.31 50.89 32.04
CA ASN A 820 5.53 50.51 30.63
C ASN A 820 6.52 49.33 30.49
N ASN A 821 6.27 48.41 29.54
CA ASN A 821 7.14 48.25 28.36
C ASN A 821 6.64 47.16 27.40
N ASP A 822 7.03 47.41 26.15
CA ASP A 822 6.82 46.73 24.89
C ASP A 822 7.11 45.21 24.87
N ASP A 823 6.70 44.57 23.76
CA ASP A 823 6.97 43.18 23.32
C ASP A 823 5.87 42.11 23.54
N LYS A 824 4.64 42.40 23.09
CA LYS A 824 3.68 41.36 22.68
C LYS A 824 3.43 41.38 21.17
N ASN A 825 4.45 41.08 20.39
CA ASN A 825 4.27 40.63 19.01
C ASN A 825 4.79 39.20 18.90
N GLY A 826 4.05 38.25 19.49
CA GLY A 826 4.26 36.83 19.28
C GLY A 826 4.00 36.53 17.81
N GLY A 827 5.06 36.51 17.00
CA GLY A 827 4.97 36.21 15.58
C GLY A 827 4.25 34.87 15.38
N VAL A 828 3.08 34.93 14.74
CA VAL A 828 2.37 33.73 14.28
C VAL A 828 3.35 32.95 13.41
N LYS A 829 3.81 31.79 13.89
CA LYS A 829 4.64 30.89 13.09
C LYS A 829 3.84 30.53 11.85
N LYS A 830 4.30 31.03 10.70
CA LYS A 830 3.79 30.68 9.37
C LYS A 830 3.80 29.15 9.24
N GLN A 831 2.72 28.57 8.77
CA GLN A 831 2.55 27.12 8.73
C GLN A 831 2.38 26.65 7.30
N PRO A 832 3.10 25.59 6.88
CA PRO A 832 2.99 25.11 5.53
C PRO A 832 1.59 24.59 5.25
N ALA A 833 1.10 24.97 4.08
CA ALA A 833 -0.09 24.41 3.48
C ALA A 833 0.20 24.06 2.02
N LEU A 834 -0.50 23.03 1.54
CA LEU A 834 -0.38 22.52 0.19
C LEU A 834 -1.61 22.92 -0.61
N LEU A 835 -1.42 23.39 -1.83
CA LEU A 835 -2.48 23.53 -2.81
C LEU A 835 -2.14 22.62 -4.00
N GLN A 836 -3.05 21.69 -4.31
CA GLN A 836 -3.02 20.97 -5.58
C GLN A 836 -4.09 21.54 -6.49
N THR A 837 -3.68 21.94 -7.70
CA THR A 837 -4.56 22.47 -8.74
C THR A 837 -4.52 21.54 -9.95
N ILE A 838 -5.69 21.12 -10.44
CA ILE A 838 -5.82 20.23 -11.59
C ILE A 838 -6.61 20.97 -12.65
N LEU A 839 -6.00 21.12 -13.82
CA LEU A 839 -6.60 21.73 -15.00
C LEU A 839 -6.99 20.62 -15.99
N ILE A 840 -8.25 20.55 -16.36
CA ILE A 840 -8.78 19.60 -17.35
C ILE A 840 -9.25 20.39 -18.56
N GLU A 841 -8.62 20.14 -19.70
CA GLU A 841 -8.95 20.78 -20.97
C GLU A 841 -9.82 19.86 -21.81
N ARG A 842 -11.03 20.31 -22.19
CA ARG A 842 -11.92 19.55 -23.07
C ARG A 842 -11.46 19.66 -24.52
N SER A 843 -11.56 18.56 -25.27
CA SER A 843 -11.25 18.57 -26.70
C SER A 843 -12.37 19.27 -27.47
N THR A 844 -12.06 20.40 -28.12
CA THR A 844 -13.00 21.08 -29.04
C THR A 844 -12.76 20.62 -30.48
N VAL A 845 -13.83 20.45 -31.25
CA VAL A 845 -13.74 20.04 -32.67
C VAL A 845 -13.04 21.14 -33.47
N GLY A 846 -11.73 20.97 -33.71
CA GLY A 846 -10.90 21.89 -34.50
C GLY A 846 -9.94 22.79 -33.71
N GLY A 847 -9.84 22.66 -32.38
CA GLY A 847 -8.91 23.42 -31.54
C GLY A 847 -7.61 22.67 -31.24
N SER A 848 -6.48 23.39 -31.23
CA SER A 848 -5.20 22.89 -30.70
C SER A 848 -5.23 22.92 -29.17
N ALA A 849 -4.62 21.92 -28.51
CA ALA A 849 -4.39 21.95 -27.06
C ALA A 849 -3.75 23.28 -26.63
N LEU A 850 -4.16 23.79 -25.46
CA LEU A 850 -3.67 25.05 -24.91
C LEU A 850 -2.14 25.04 -24.81
N VAL A 851 -1.52 26.13 -25.28
CA VAL A 851 -0.07 26.33 -25.13
C VAL A 851 0.27 26.35 -23.63
N ARG A 852 1.36 25.65 -23.27
CA ARG A 852 1.85 25.52 -21.88
C ARG A 852 1.80 26.81 -21.07
N THR A 853 2.18 27.93 -21.67
CA THR A 853 2.22 29.25 -21.02
C THR A 853 0.86 29.69 -20.49
N LYS A 854 -0.23 29.43 -21.23
CA LYS A 854 -1.59 29.79 -20.80
C LYS A 854 -2.07 28.93 -19.63
N LEU A 855 -1.76 27.63 -19.63
CA LEU A 855 -2.10 26.76 -18.49
C LEU A 855 -1.33 27.14 -17.23
N ASP A 856 -0.05 27.50 -17.38
CA ASP A 856 0.77 27.97 -16.26
C ASP A 856 0.26 29.31 -15.72
N GLU A 857 -0.26 30.20 -16.58
CA GLU A 857 -0.94 31.44 -16.19
C GLU A 857 -2.25 31.18 -15.43
N ILE A 858 -3.11 30.29 -15.93
CA ILE A 858 -4.36 29.90 -15.24
C ILE A 858 -4.03 29.32 -13.85
N ALA A 859 -3.00 28.47 -13.75
CA ALA A 859 -2.56 27.92 -12.48
C ALA A 859 -2.08 29.01 -11.51
N ARG A 860 -1.28 29.98 -11.98
CA ARG A 860 -0.83 31.13 -11.18
C ARG A 860 -2.02 31.95 -10.68
N LEU A 861 -2.95 32.32 -11.57
CA LEU A 861 -4.15 33.09 -11.22
C LEU A 861 -5.04 32.35 -10.21
N ALA A 862 -5.14 31.02 -10.32
CA ALA A 862 -5.89 30.19 -9.38
C ALA A 862 -5.24 30.14 -7.99
N VAL A 863 -3.90 30.20 -7.91
CA VAL A 863 -3.16 30.34 -6.64
C VAL A 863 -3.38 31.73 -6.04
N ASP A 864 -3.25 32.79 -6.83
CA ASP A 864 -3.41 34.18 -6.39
C ASP A 864 -4.82 34.47 -5.87
N ARG A 865 -5.85 33.91 -6.52
CA ARG A 865 -7.25 33.99 -6.09
C ARG A 865 -7.45 33.41 -4.68
N LEU A 866 -6.74 32.32 -4.34
CA LEU A 866 -6.83 31.71 -3.01
C LEU A 866 -6.04 32.52 -1.95
N ALA A 867 -4.87 33.05 -2.32
CA ALA A 867 -4.04 33.86 -1.44
C ALA A 867 -4.71 35.20 -1.06
N THR A 868 -5.40 35.84 -2.01
CA THR A 868 -6.18 37.08 -1.78
C THR A 868 -7.41 36.84 -0.91
N ALA A 869 -8.10 35.71 -1.09
CA ALA A 869 -9.26 35.34 -0.28
C ALA A 869 -8.93 35.02 1.19
N THR A 870 -7.69 34.67 1.51
CA THR A 870 -7.26 34.24 2.86
C THR A 870 -6.55 35.33 3.67
N SER A 871 -5.93 36.33 3.03
CA SER A 871 -5.03 37.29 3.72
C SER A 871 -5.54 38.73 3.80
N GLY A 872 -6.54 39.13 3.01
CA GLY A 872 -7.09 40.51 3.03
C GLY A 872 -6.07 41.61 2.68
N GLN A 873 -4.86 41.26 2.24
CA GLN A 873 -3.81 42.19 1.82
C GLN A 873 -3.35 41.87 0.39
N GLU A 874 -3.14 42.92 -0.40
CA GLU A 874 -2.63 42.84 -1.76
C GLU A 874 -1.15 42.40 -1.79
N GLN A 875 -0.86 41.48 -2.71
CA GLN A 875 0.47 41.03 -3.17
C GLN A 875 1.44 40.48 -2.11
N ARG A 876 1.25 39.20 -1.75
CA ARG A 876 2.41 38.32 -1.46
C ARG A 876 2.89 37.72 -2.78
N GLN A 877 4.19 37.77 -3.06
CA GLN A 877 4.81 36.92 -4.07
C GLN A 877 4.61 35.45 -3.64
N GLY A 878 3.60 34.78 -4.20
CA GLY A 878 3.44 33.33 -4.04
C GLY A 878 4.56 32.61 -4.79
N GLU A 879 5.00 31.46 -4.28
CA GLU A 879 5.87 30.56 -5.06
C GLU A 879 5.12 30.10 -6.32
N GLU A 880 5.81 30.07 -7.46
CA GLU A 880 5.19 29.64 -8.71
C GLU A 880 4.69 28.18 -8.61
N PRO A 881 3.48 27.87 -9.11
CA PRO A 881 2.95 26.52 -9.10
C PRO A 881 3.83 25.58 -9.93
N SER A 882 4.34 24.52 -9.31
CA SER A 882 5.16 23.52 -9.99
C SER A 882 4.26 22.49 -10.67
N VAL A 883 4.48 22.24 -11.97
CA VAL A 883 3.82 21.14 -12.67
C VAL A 883 4.34 19.81 -12.13
N MET A 884 3.46 18.96 -11.60
CA MET A 884 3.79 17.58 -11.21
C MET A 884 3.86 16.66 -12.44
N VAL A 885 2.81 16.71 -13.28
CA VAL A 885 2.70 15.90 -14.49
C VAL A 885 1.60 16.48 -15.39
N ARG A 886 1.80 16.36 -16.70
CA ARG A 886 0.81 16.68 -17.73
C ARG A 886 0.51 15.46 -18.59
N TYR A 887 -0.76 15.15 -18.75
CA TYR A 887 -1.26 14.14 -19.69
C TYR A 887 -1.74 14.84 -20.94
N VAL A 888 -1.40 14.33 -22.12
CA VAL A 888 -1.79 14.93 -23.40
C VAL A 888 -2.33 13.88 -24.35
N ASP A 889 -3.50 14.14 -24.94
CA ASP A 889 -4.01 13.38 -26.08
C ASP A 889 -3.23 13.80 -27.33
N VAL A 890 -2.32 12.94 -27.81
CA VAL A 890 -1.43 13.25 -28.94
C VAL A 890 -2.14 13.36 -30.28
N SER A 891 -3.40 12.91 -30.37
CA SER A 891 -4.19 13.06 -31.59
C SER A 891 -5.08 14.31 -31.57
N ALA A 892 -5.31 14.89 -30.39
CA ALA A 892 -5.95 16.20 -30.23
C ALA A 892 -4.93 17.34 -30.21
N ALA A 893 -3.73 17.10 -29.68
CA ALA A 893 -2.63 18.04 -29.70
C ALA A 893 -1.85 17.93 -31.02
N GLY A 894 -1.57 19.07 -31.67
CA GLY A 894 -0.54 19.12 -32.71
C GLY A 894 0.87 18.78 -32.15
N PRO A 895 1.95 18.94 -32.93
CA PRO A 895 3.31 18.72 -32.42
C PRO A 895 3.52 19.49 -31.12
N LEU A 896 3.98 18.81 -30.06
CA LEU A 896 4.08 19.35 -28.69
C LEU A 896 5.14 20.48 -28.52
N GLY A 897 5.69 21.02 -29.61
CA GLY A 897 6.69 22.09 -29.63
C GLY A 897 6.45 23.14 -30.72
N GLY A 898 5.30 23.81 -30.68
CA GLY A 898 4.97 24.96 -31.53
C GLY A 898 4.98 26.29 -30.78
N GLY A 899 6.14 26.75 -30.31
CA GLY A 899 6.33 28.11 -29.79
C GLY A 899 7.69 28.64 -30.21
N GLN A 900 7.73 29.54 -31.20
CA GLN A 900 8.95 30.22 -31.63
C GLN A 900 9.56 31.00 -30.45
N GLY A 901 10.81 30.68 -30.10
CA GLY A 901 11.60 31.41 -29.11
C GLY A 901 12.22 30.52 -28.02
N PHE A 902 12.93 29.45 -28.39
CA PHE A 902 13.70 28.64 -27.44
C PHE A 902 15.19 29.00 -27.52
N ASP A 903 15.57 30.09 -26.83
CA ASP A 903 16.96 30.38 -26.51
C ASP A 903 17.31 29.78 -25.12
N GLY A 904 18.56 29.39 -24.92
CA GLY A 904 19.03 28.35 -23.99
C GLY A 904 18.47 28.33 -22.54
N GLY A 905 18.00 27.14 -22.14
CA GLY A 905 17.64 26.78 -20.75
C GLY A 905 16.45 25.82 -20.62
N ARG A 906 16.55 24.58 -21.14
CA ARG A 906 15.44 23.60 -21.17
C ARG A 906 14.93 23.21 -19.77
N GLN A 907 13.82 23.81 -19.30
CA GLN A 907 12.99 23.23 -18.24
C GLN A 907 11.91 22.32 -18.87
N ASN A 908 12.23 21.03 -18.99
CA ASN A 908 11.30 20.00 -19.48
C ASN A 908 10.30 19.63 -18.36
N VAL A 909 9.00 19.85 -18.61
CA VAL A 909 7.91 19.41 -17.73
C VAL A 909 7.62 17.92 -17.95
N PRO A 910 7.26 17.14 -16.91
CA PRO A 910 6.88 15.74 -17.08
C PRO A 910 5.60 15.62 -17.93
N VAL A 911 5.69 14.99 -19.11
CA VAL A 911 4.55 14.80 -20.02
C VAL A 911 4.31 13.31 -20.28
N VAL A 912 3.08 12.85 -20.04
CA VAL A 912 2.62 11.50 -20.42
C VAL A 912 1.81 11.62 -21.71
N PRO A 913 2.38 11.24 -22.87
CA PRO A 913 1.64 11.21 -24.12
C PRO A 913 0.69 10.01 -24.13
N CYS A 914 -0.59 10.30 -24.30
CA CYS A 914 -1.68 9.32 -24.34
C CYS A 914 -2.24 9.25 -25.75
N ALA A 915 -2.66 8.06 -26.18
CA ALA A 915 -3.37 7.89 -27.45
C ALA A 915 -4.71 8.65 -27.44
N SER A 916 -5.40 8.65 -26.30
CA SER A 916 -6.59 9.46 -26.05
C SER A 916 -6.80 9.72 -24.56
N LEU A 917 -7.50 10.81 -24.21
CA LEU A 917 -7.89 11.15 -22.83
C LEU A 917 -9.40 11.32 -22.72
N TRP A 918 -9.97 10.92 -21.58
CA TRP A 918 -11.42 10.88 -21.40
C TRP A 918 -11.86 11.33 -20.00
N SER A 919 -12.95 12.09 -19.92
CA SER A 919 -13.61 12.46 -18.66
C SER A 919 -14.39 11.28 -18.08
N GLY A 920 -14.81 11.39 -16.81
CA GLY A 920 -15.71 10.40 -16.21
C GLY A 920 -17.09 10.31 -16.89
N ALA A 921 -17.50 11.34 -17.63
CA ALA A 921 -18.70 11.34 -18.47
C ALA A 921 -18.48 10.68 -19.84
N GLY A 922 -17.26 10.21 -20.15
CA GLY A 922 -16.91 9.63 -21.44
C GLY A 922 -16.75 10.66 -22.55
N GLU A 923 -16.50 11.93 -22.21
CA GLU A 923 -16.17 13.00 -23.16
C GLU A 923 -14.66 13.03 -23.41
N ARG A 924 -14.24 13.41 -24.61
CA ARG A 924 -12.83 13.45 -24.98
C ARG A 924 -12.14 14.70 -24.41
N LEU A 925 -10.94 14.52 -23.87
CA LEU A 925 -10.11 15.57 -23.29
C LEU A 925 -8.89 15.83 -24.18
N ALA A 926 -8.41 17.07 -24.21
CA ALA A 926 -7.18 17.44 -24.91
C ALA A 926 -5.95 17.28 -24.01
N SER A 927 -6.04 17.77 -22.76
CA SER A 927 -4.96 17.66 -21.79
C SER A 927 -5.48 17.67 -20.35
N VAL A 928 -4.69 17.09 -19.44
CA VAL A 928 -4.90 17.21 -17.99
C VAL A 928 -3.57 17.57 -17.35
N THR A 929 -3.50 18.68 -16.63
CA THR A 929 -2.27 19.13 -15.96
C THR A 929 -2.46 19.23 -14.46
N ILE A 930 -1.54 18.64 -13.71
CA ILE A 930 -1.55 18.64 -12.25
C ILE A 930 -0.43 19.54 -11.75
N TYR A 931 -0.79 20.55 -10.97
CA TYR A 931 0.10 21.51 -10.34
C TYR A 931 0.14 21.31 -8.83
N GLN A 932 1.27 21.62 -8.22
CA GLN A 932 1.48 21.62 -6.79
C GLN A 932 2.14 22.93 -6.35
N SER A 933 1.57 23.55 -5.33
CA SER A 933 2.10 24.78 -4.72
C SER A 933 2.17 24.60 -3.20
N VAL A 934 3.24 25.08 -2.58
CA VAL A 934 3.40 25.09 -1.12
C VAL A 934 3.39 26.54 -0.67
N PHE A 935 2.70 26.86 0.42
CA PHE A 935 2.62 28.21 0.96
C PHE A 935 2.78 28.22 2.47
N GLU A 936 3.32 29.31 3.02
CA GLU A 936 3.61 29.51 4.46
C GLU A 936 2.83 30.66 5.10
#